data_AF-A4I1X3-F1
#
_entry.id   AF-A4I1X3-F1
#
_cell.length_a   1.000
_cell.length_b   1.000
_cell.length_c   1.000
_cell.angle_alpha   90.00
_cell.angle_beta   90.00
_cell.angle_gamma   90.00
#
_symmetry.space_group_name_H-M   'P 1'
#
loop_
_entity.id
_entity.type
_entity.pdbx_description
1 polymer ?
#
loop_
_entity_poly.entity_id
_entity_poly.type
_entity_poly.pdbx_seq_one_letter_code
_entity_poly.pdbx_strand_id
1 'polypeptide(L)'
;MRATRTTKGLVEAARQCLAEGTFAPEKAAELLQAAVQQDPTYVHALVLRSTLASRLGHLTSALADMSLAIEVDRGSNDPRRLASLYGGRANLCYRMGRYADAVTDLRSALRWEPDNGMWCYELGRVHMQQGCVSLAQWCLQQALQEPMWSRVNEATRPKVYALYGRSCLRSREYKKAKMLLGKSVEVGGEGPASVLHDMGLAHYFEGTSLVQAVEYLTRATEMDAQTLEFPMHLSLALVRRKRYAEALSRMNEAVLRGQEEHSLRFYRGCIEMELGMGPQALMDLQASTVMETARQEPAGATPQKTAAHACLAMGLTHIFCDKDLPSAAASLESETLQQTREVSIRLYASLLLGIVRHEEGDRHAALRALQNTLQVLRETACAHRSGGGDEERPSRMSELPVCVADVEILTLTHLGLVYSDYGYTDLAARHFREARQRSTQHQLDAAQRDICFFRLAVSEVEVKDHLGALQTLQARPFSEGEPSIKTADPPSPPLAEASQSNSTPAEVTDAKEPNNESSTERAKHEPHTVRPTSTSHAACHRVLPGEVEHLHAVILRRLGRLELALSWATAAIEASQSVAGQTSHIASLACGRAVPAFLYNRALVFFSLARYAEALADVQECTRACSEAERAVALGAEAADPYYLQGRIHHSLGAHSAALDSLTEALKLNPSLQRTPPFAYAYGVLLAIAGRLSEALAAFTAAIIAHTEEAAAAATARREEHPVLGGGAECAPLGYYHERAKIYQQLGSYADALRDYNVVLGRAPGAPLAAPLAGGTSTTASPSAWNALVNRALTLKELKRYDEAAMDWDAALRSDRSGLLATLTSHDVYELSYMHLCLPGEELTAVAVEEPS
;
A
#
# COMPACT_ATOMS: atom_id res chain seq x y z
N MET A 1 -40.70 -53.19 -57.76
CA MET A 1 -40.52 -52.09 -58.74
C MET A 1 -41.76 -51.22 -59.03
N ARG A 2 -42.99 -51.55 -58.59
CA ARG A 2 -44.15 -50.62 -58.76
C ARG A 2 -44.17 -49.44 -57.79
N ALA A 3 -43.50 -49.54 -56.64
CA ALA A 3 -43.56 -48.54 -55.57
C ALA A 3 -42.94 -47.18 -55.95
N THR A 4 -41.91 -47.12 -56.78
CA THR A 4 -41.19 -45.88 -57.14
C THR A 4 -41.91 -44.98 -58.16
N ARG A 5 -43.14 -45.33 -58.59
CA ARG A 5 -43.91 -44.51 -59.55
C ARG A 5 -44.82 -43.48 -58.91
N THR A 6 -45.03 -43.52 -57.59
CA THR A 6 -45.86 -42.53 -56.88
C THR A 6 -44.98 -41.55 -56.11
N THR A 7 -45.43 -40.30 -55.93
CA THR A 7 -44.70 -39.28 -55.14
C THR A 7 -44.32 -39.80 -53.76
N LYS A 8 -45.26 -40.48 -53.08
CA LYS A 8 -45.04 -41.12 -51.78
C LYS A 8 -43.92 -42.16 -51.84
N GLY A 9 -43.90 -43.02 -52.86
CA GLY A 9 -42.88 -44.04 -53.03
C GLY A 9 -41.51 -43.48 -53.39
N LEU A 10 -41.43 -42.35 -54.11
CA LEU A 10 -40.18 -41.62 -54.33
C LEU A 10 -39.63 -41.07 -53.02
N VAL A 11 -40.48 -40.47 -52.17
CA VAL A 11 -40.07 -39.96 -50.85
C VAL A 11 -39.64 -41.10 -49.92
N GLU A 12 -40.33 -42.24 -49.93
CA GLU A 12 -39.92 -43.42 -49.17
C GLU A 12 -38.57 -43.98 -49.64
N ALA A 13 -38.33 -44.03 -50.96
CA ALA A 13 -37.03 -44.42 -51.51
C ALA A 13 -35.92 -43.42 -51.14
N ALA A 14 -36.23 -42.12 -51.12
CA ALA A 14 -35.30 -41.10 -50.66
C ALA A 14 -34.98 -41.24 -49.16
N ARG A 15 -35.99 -41.54 -48.31
CA ARG A 15 -35.76 -41.83 -46.88
C ARG A 15 -34.85 -43.04 -46.67
N GLN A 16 -35.01 -44.09 -47.48
CA GLN A 16 -34.11 -45.25 -47.44
C GLN A 16 -32.68 -44.85 -47.82
N CYS A 17 -32.48 -44.01 -48.84
CA CYS A 17 -31.16 -43.52 -49.21
C CYS A 17 -30.51 -42.64 -48.13
N LEU A 18 -31.31 -41.98 -47.29
CA LEU A 18 -30.86 -41.13 -46.18
C LEU A 18 -30.74 -41.87 -44.85
N ALA A 19 -31.08 -43.16 -44.78
CA ALA A 19 -30.86 -43.99 -43.61
C ALA A 19 -29.36 -44.15 -43.36
N GLU A 20 -28.97 -44.20 -42.08
CA GLU A 20 -27.58 -44.11 -41.62
C GLU A 20 -26.64 -45.16 -42.22
N GLY A 21 -27.16 -46.32 -42.63
CA GLY A 21 -26.36 -47.40 -43.23
C GLY A 21 -26.06 -47.28 -44.73
N THR A 22 -26.78 -46.44 -45.48
CA THR A 22 -26.66 -46.38 -46.96
C THR A 22 -26.40 -44.97 -47.48
N PHE A 23 -26.19 -44.00 -46.58
CA PHE A 23 -26.18 -42.56 -46.84
C PHE A 23 -25.69 -42.17 -48.24
N ALA A 24 -26.64 -41.95 -49.15
CA ALA A 24 -26.41 -41.62 -50.55
C ALA A 24 -27.13 -40.29 -50.88
N PRO A 25 -26.51 -39.14 -50.55
CA PRO A 25 -27.18 -37.84 -50.61
C PRO A 25 -27.54 -37.42 -52.03
N GLU A 26 -26.70 -37.74 -53.02
CA GLU A 26 -26.94 -37.41 -54.43
C GLU A 26 -28.17 -38.13 -54.97
N LYS A 27 -28.23 -39.45 -54.77
CA LYS A 27 -29.38 -40.28 -55.16
C LYS A 27 -30.66 -39.85 -54.44
N ALA A 28 -30.55 -39.50 -53.15
CA ALA A 28 -31.69 -38.96 -52.40
C ALA A 28 -32.16 -37.62 -52.98
N ALA A 29 -31.24 -36.72 -53.35
CA ALA A 29 -31.56 -35.45 -53.96
C ALA A 29 -32.28 -35.62 -55.31
N GLU A 30 -31.82 -36.55 -56.16
CA GLU A 30 -32.50 -36.88 -57.43
C GLU A 30 -33.92 -37.41 -57.21
N LEU A 31 -34.09 -38.36 -56.28
CA LEU A 31 -35.41 -38.92 -55.95
C LEU A 31 -36.36 -37.85 -55.39
N LEU A 32 -35.87 -36.95 -54.55
CA LEU A 32 -36.63 -35.85 -53.99
C LEU A 32 -36.98 -34.81 -55.04
N GLN A 33 -36.06 -34.52 -55.95
CA GLN A 33 -36.30 -33.63 -57.08
C GLN A 33 -37.40 -34.19 -57.99
N ALA A 34 -37.34 -35.49 -58.31
CA ALA A 34 -38.40 -36.17 -59.06
C ALA A 34 -39.75 -36.16 -58.31
N ALA A 35 -39.75 -36.31 -56.99
CA ALA A 35 -40.96 -36.25 -56.18
C ALA A 35 -41.61 -34.86 -56.22
N VAL A 36 -40.83 -33.79 -56.05
CA VAL A 36 -41.32 -32.41 -56.11
C VAL A 36 -41.78 -32.04 -57.53
N GLN A 37 -41.15 -32.59 -58.57
CA GLN A 37 -41.62 -32.40 -59.95
C GLN A 37 -42.95 -33.10 -60.24
N GLN A 38 -43.20 -34.28 -59.65
CA GLN A 38 -44.48 -34.98 -59.79
C GLN A 38 -45.61 -34.30 -59.03
N ASP A 39 -45.35 -33.82 -57.82
CA ASP A 39 -46.31 -33.07 -57.01
C ASP A 39 -45.58 -31.97 -56.21
N PRO A 40 -45.60 -30.72 -56.71
CA PRO A 40 -44.99 -29.58 -56.01
C PRO A 40 -45.63 -29.24 -54.66
N THR A 41 -46.85 -29.74 -54.40
CA THR A 41 -47.58 -29.49 -53.15
C THR A 41 -47.36 -30.58 -52.11
N TYR A 42 -46.53 -31.59 -52.40
CA TYR A 42 -46.27 -32.67 -51.46
C TYR A 42 -45.31 -32.23 -50.35
N VAL A 43 -45.87 -31.72 -49.24
CA VAL A 43 -45.16 -31.18 -48.06
C VAL A 43 -44.02 -32.09 -47.59
N HIS A 44 -44.24 -33.41 -47.52
CA HIS A 44 -43.21 -34.35 -47.07
C HIS A 44 -41.99 -34.41 -47.98
N ALA A 45 -42.12 -34.21 -49.30
CA ALA A 45 -40.97 -34.12 -50.20
C ALA A 45 -40.21 -32.83 -49.97
N LEU A 46 -40.91 -31.69 -49.84
CA LEU A 46 -40.30 -30.38 -49.58
C LEU A 46 -39.52 -30.38 -48.26
N VAL A 47 -40.10 -30.90 -47.18
CA VAL A 47 -39.43 -31.00 -45.87
C VAL A 47 -38.19 -31.90 -45.94
N LEU A 48 -38.29 -33.05 -46.61
CA LEU A 48 -37.16 -33.98 -46.73
C LEU A 48 -36.05 -33.40 -47.62
N ARG A 49 -36.39 -32.66 -48.68
CA ARG A 49 -35.42 -31.93 -49.52
C ARG A 49 -34.77 -30.79 -48.76
N SER A 50 -35.54 -30.02 -47.98
CA SER A 50 -35.02 -28.96 -47.11
C SER A 50 -34.04 -29.50 -46.07
N THR A 51 -34.39 -30.59 -45.37
CA THR A 51 -33.49 -31.21 -44.39
C THR A 51 -32.21 -31.76 -45.01
N LEU A 52 -32.29 -32.35 -46.21
CA LEU A 52 -31.11 -32.77 -46.96
C LEU A 52 -30.24 -31.56 -47.37
N ALA A 53 -30.84 -30.52 -47.94
CA ALA A 53 -30.15 -29.30 -48.31
C ALA A 53 -29.46 -28.61 -47.10
N SER A 54 -30.13 -28.60 -45.95
CA SER A 54 -29.59 -28.11 -44.68
C SER A 54 -28.37 -28.92 -44.20
N ARG A 55 -28.40 -30.26 -44.35
CA ARG A 55 -27.26 -31.13 -44.05
C ARG A 55 -26.08 -30.91 -45.00
N LEU A 56 -26.36 -30.60 -46.27
CA LEU A 56 -25.35 -30.29 -47.30
C LEU A 56 -24.83 -28.84 -47.24
N GLY A 57 -25.33 -28.00 -46.32
CA GLY A 57 -24.91 -26.60 -46.17
C GLY A 57 -25.61 -25.61 -47.11
N HIS A 58 -26.51 -26.08 -47.98
CA HIS A 58 -27.32 -25.23 -48.85
C HIS A 58 -28.51 -24.63 -48.09
N LEU A 59 -28.22 -23.70 -47.17
CA LEU A 59 -29.22 -23.15 -46.24
C LEU A 59 -30.30 -22.35 -46.97
N THR A 60 -29.95 -21.60 -48.03
CA THR A 60 -30.88 -20.75 -48.77
C THR A 60 -31.96 -21.54 -49.50
N SER A 61 -31.57 -22.61 -50.20
CA SER A 61 -32.52 -23.52 -50.85
C SER A 61 -33.38 -24.27 -49.83
N ALA A 62 -32.79 -24.68 -48.71
CA ALA A 62 -33.53 -25.31 -47.61
C ALA A 62 -34.62 -24.39 -47.05
N LEU A 63 -34.32 -23.09 -46.90
CA LEU A 63 -35.26 -22.10 -46.39
C LEU A 63 -36.40 -21.85 -47.38
N ALA A 64 -36.11 -21.82 -48.69
CA ALA A 64 -37.11 -21.68 -49.74
C ALA A 64 -38.10 -22.86 -49.73
N ASP A 65 -37.59 -24.09 -49.67
CA ASP A 65 -38.40 -25.30 -49.59
C ASP A 65 -39.29 -25.32 -48.35
N MET A 66 -38.75 -24.92 -47.20
CA MET A 66 -39.51 -24.85 -45.95
C MET A 66 -40.59 -23.77 -45.99
N SER A 67 -40.32 -22.63 -46.63
CA SER A 67 -41.31 -21.56 -46.81
C SER A 67 -42.45 -21.99 -47.72
N LEU A 68 -42.15 -22.69 -48.81
CA LEU A 68 -43.17 -23.28 -49.69
C LEU A 68 -43.99 -24.34 -48.94
N ALA A 69 -43.35 -25.20 -48.14
CA ALA A 69 -44.03 -26.19 -47.32
C ALA A 69 -45.04 -25.55 -46.34
N ILE A 70 -44.67 -24.44 -45.70
CA ILE A 70 -45.56 -23.68 -44.81
C ILE A 70 -46.74 -23.10 -45.60
N GLU A 71 -46.50 -22.50 -46.77
CA GLU A 71 -47.56 -21.91 -47.60
C GLU A 71 -48.60 -22.93 -48.04
N VAL A 72 -48.16 -24.12 -48.44
CA VAL A 72 -49.03 -25.23 -48.82
C VAL A 72 -49.83 -25.77 -47.64
N ASP A 73 -49.22 -25.85 -46.45
CA ASP A 73 -49.83 -26.47 -45.27
C ASP A 73 -50.71 -25.50 -44.44
N ARG A 74 -50.73 -24.20 -44.75
CA ARG A 74 -51.52 -23.16 -44.04
C ARG A 74 -53.01 -23.47 -43.90
N GLY A 75 -53.59 -24.25 -44.82
CA GLY A 75 -55.00 -24.66 -44.80
C GLY A 75 -55.25 -26.04 -44.20
N SER A 76 -54.21 -26.74 -43.73
CA SER A 76 -54.35 -28.08 -43.17
C SER A 76 -54.88 -28.03 -41.72
N ASN A 77 -55.69 -29.02 -41.33
CA ASN A 77 -56.23 -29.16 -39.97
C ASN A 77 -55.22 -29.79 -38.98
N ASP A 78 -53.93 -29.85 -39.31
CA ASP A 78 -52.89 -30.50 -38.51
C ASP A 78 -51.97 -29.46 -37.85
N PRO A 79 -52.36 -28.87 -36.70
CA PRO A 79 -51.60 -27.78 -36.07
C PRO A 79 -50.18 -28.20 -35.68
N ARG A 80 -49.96 -29.48 -35.38
CA ARG A 80 -48.64 -30.01 -35.00
C ARG A 80 -47.67 -29.99 -36.17
N ARG A 81 -48.15 -30.37 -37.35
CA ARG A 81 -47.36 -30.31 -38.58
C ARG A 81 -46.95 -28.88 -38.88
N LEU A 82 -47.90 -27.95 -38.83
CA LEU A 82 -47.63 -26.54 -39.09
C LEU A 82 -46.62 -25.96 -38.08
N ALA A 83 -46.76 -26.30 -36.78
CA ALA A 83 -45.77 -25.95 -35.75
C ALA A 83 -44.38 -26.51 -36.08
N SER A 84 -44.28 -27.77 -36.51
CA SER A 84 -43.02 -28.41 -36.89
C SER A 84 -42.34 -27.76 -38.09
N LEU A 85 -43.13 -27.27 -39.06
CA LEU A 85 -42.61 -26.54 -40.24
C LEU A 85 -42.03 -25.18 -39.84
N TYR A 86 -42.75 -24.42 -39.00
CA TYR A 86 -42.23 -23.16 -38.45
C TYR A 86 -40.96 -23.40 -37.62
N GLY A 87 -40.93 -24.42 -36.77
CA GLY A 87 -39.74 -24.80 -36.00
C GLY A 87 -38.56 -25.20 -36.89
N GLY A 88 -38.82 -25.92 -37.98
CA GLY A 88 -37.83 -26.27 -38.99
C GLY A 88 -37.25 -25.04 -39.69
N ARG A 89 -38.10 -24.07 -40.06
CA ARG A 89 -37.65 -22.81 -40.67
C ARG A 89 -36.85 -21.95 -39.69
N ALA A 90 -37.30 -21.87 -38.43
CA ALA A 90 -36.57 -21.16 -37.39
C ALA A 90 -35.15 -21.70 -37.17
N ASN A 91 -34.97 -23.02 -37.21
CA ASN A 91 -33.65 -23.64 -37.11
C ASN A 91 -32.72 -23.23 -38.26
N LEU A 92 -33.25 -23.14 -39.49
CA LEU A 92 -32.50 -22.63 -40.65
C LEU A 92 -32.14 -21.15 -40.47
N CYS A 93 -33.09 -20.33 -40.04
CA CYS A 93 -32.86 -18.91 -39.74
C CYS A 93 -31.78 -18.73 -38.66
N TYR A 94 -31.79 -19.54 -37.61
CA TYR A 94 -30.77 -19.55 -36.56
C TYR A 94 -29.38 -19.88 -37.13
N ARG A 95 -29.26 -20.91 -37.98
CA ARG A 95 -27.98 -21.29 -38.63
C ARG A 95 -27.45 -20.21 -39.58
N MET A 96 -28.33 -19.38 -40.16
CA MET A 96 -27.96 -18.24 -40.99
C MET A 96 -27.64 -16.96 -40.18
N GLY A 97 -27.74 -16.97 -38.85
CA GLY A 97 -27.59 -15.76 -38.02
C GLY A 97 -28.80 -14.81 -38.05
N ARG A 98 -29.90 -15.19 -38.71
CA ARG A 98 -31.16 -14.43 -38.79
C ARG A 98 -32.01 -14.66 -37.54
N TYR A 99 -31.52 -14.21 -36.39
CA TYR A 99 -32.14 -14.49 -35.09
C TYR A 99 -33.55 -13.89 -34.93
N ALA A 100 -33.80 -12.70 -35.50
CA ALA A 100 -35.11 -12.06 -35.46
C ALA A 100 -36.19 -12.93 -36.14
N ASP A 101 -35.89 -13.47 -37.32
CA ASP A 101 -36.79 -14.36 -38.06
C ASP A 101 -36.97 -15.71 -37.36
N ALA A 102 -35.92 -16.22 -36.72
CA ALA A 102 -36.03 -17.44 -35.91
C ALA A 102 -36.99 -17.23 -34.72
N VAL A 103 -36.96 -16.07 -34.06
CA VAL A 103 -37.88 -15.72 -32.97
C VAL A 103 -39.32 -15.64 -33.46
N THR A 104 -39.59 -15.01 -34.61
CA THR A 104 -40.96 -14.89 -35.15
C THR A 104 -41.55 -16.25 -35.53
N ASP A 105 -40.74 -17.12 -36.12
CA ASP A 105 -41.15 -18.48 -36.46
C ASP A 105 -41.38 -19.34 -35.23
N LEU A 106 -40.51 -19.27 -34.21
CA LEU A 106 -40.70 -20.02 -32.96
C LEU A 106 -41.92 -19.56 -32.17
N ARG A 107 -42.20 -18.26 -32.15
CA ARG A 107 -43.45 -17.73 -31.59
C ARG A 107 -44.67 -18.23 -32.35
N SER A 108 -44.56 -18.39 -33.67
CA SER A 108 -45.63 -18.98 -34.48
C SER A 108 -45.80 -20.47 -34.15
N ALA A 109 -44.72 -21.24 -34.04
CA ALA A 109 -44.77 -22.65 -33.63
C ALA A 109 -45.43 -22.82 -32.25
N LEU A 110 -45.07 -21.97 -31.28
CA LEU A 110 -45.66 -21.99 -29.94
C LEU A 110 -47.16 -21.61 -29.93
N ARG A 111 -47.63 -20.79 -30.88
CA ARG A 111 -49.08 -20.50 -31.04
C ARG A 111 -49.87 -21.72 -31.52
N TRP A 112 -49.26 -22.55 -32.38
CA TRP A 112 -49.90 -23.77 -32.91
C TRP A 112 -49.78 -24.96 -31.96
N GLU A 113 -48.70 -25.04 -31.18
CA GLU A 113 -48.51 -26.02 -30.11
C GLU A 113 -48.08 -25.34 -28.79
N PRO A 114 -49.02 -24.81 -27.99
CA PRO A 114 -48.70 -24.12 -26.74
C PRO A 114 -48.10 -25.05 -25.68
N ASP A 115 -48.46 -26.34 -25.68
CA ASP A 115 -48.01 -27.30 -24.67
C ASP A 115 -46.66 -27.96 -25.02
N ASN A 116 -45.96 -27.53 -26.07
CA ASN A 116 -44.70 -28.16 -26.47
C ASN A 116 -43.49 -27.34 -25.99
N GLY A 117 -42.88 -27.79 -24.88
CA GLY A 117 -41.73 -27.14 -24.27
C GLY A 117 -40.48 -27.07 -25.15
N MET A 118 -40.40 -27.86 -26.23
CA MET A 118 -39.32 -27.77 -27.21
C MET A 118 -39.26 -26.39 -27.87
N TRP A 119 -40.40 -25.76 -28.17
CA TRP A 119 -40.44 -24.44 -28.78
C TRP A 119 -39.92 -23.36 -27.84
N CYS A 120 -40.26 -23.45 -26.55
CA CYS A 120 -39.73 -22.56 -25.51
C CYS A 120 -38.21 -22.75 -25.32
N TYR A 121 -37.71 -23.99 -25.34
CA TYR A 121 -36.27 -24.27 -25.31
C TYR A 121 -35.54 -23.67 -26.52
N GLU A 122 -36.04 -23.89 -27.73
CA GLU A 122 -35.45 -23.32 -28.95
C GLU A 122 -35.49 -21.79 -28.92
N LEU A 123 -36.57 -21.18 -28.43
CA LEU A 123 -36.68 -19.74 -28.27
C LEU A 123 -35.66 -19.19 -27.26
N GLY A 124 -35.46 -19.90 -26.14
CA GLY A 124 -34.41 -19.61 -25.16
C GLY A 124 -33.01 -19.68 -25.77
N ARG A 125 -32.73 -20.64 -26.65
CA ARG A 125 -31.46 -20.72 -27.39
C ARG A 125 -31.23 -19.52 -28.30
N VAL A 126 -32.27 -19.07 -29.02
CA VAL A 126 -32.15 -17.89 -29.90
C VAL A 126 -31.93 -16.62 -29.07
N HIS A 127 -32.68 -16.43 -27.98
CA HIS A 127 -32.50 -15.28 -27.09
C HIS A 127 -31.12 -15.24 -26.42
N MET A 128 -30.53 -16.41 -26.09
CA MET A 128 -29.15 -16.48 -25.59
C MET A 128 -28.12 -16.01 -26.62
N GLN A 129 -28.33 -16.29 -27.91
CA GLN A 129 -27.46 -15.80 -28.98
C GLN A 129 -27.64 -14.31 -29.27
N GLN A 130 -28.86 -13.77 -29.08
CA GLN A 130 -29.13 -12.33 -29.18
C GLN A 130 -28.59 -11.53 -27.98
N GLY A 131 -28.11 -12.18 -26.92
CA GLY A 131 -27.68 -11.54 -25.68
C GLY A 131 -28.82 -11.15 -24.73
N CYS A 132 -30.08 -11.45 -25.07
CA CYS A 132 -31.26 -11.17 -24.26
C CYS A 132 -31.43 -12.23 -23.13
N VAL A 133 -30.56 -12.18 -22.12
CA VAL A 133 -30.49 -13.20 -21.05
C VAL A 133 -31.80 -13.35 -20.27
N SER A 134 -32.49 -12.24 -19.98
CA SER A 134 -33.77 -12.25 -19.23
C SER A 134 -34.89 -12.99 -19.96
N LEU A 135 -35.06 -12.71 -21.25
CA LEU A 135 -36.03 -13.40 -22.10
C LEU A 135 -35.66 -14.88 -22.26
N ALA A 136 -34.38 -15.19 -22.40
CA ALA A 136 -33.93 -16.58 -22.46
C ALA A 136 -34.28 -17.34 -21.18
N GLN A 137 -34.01 -16.77 -20.00
CA GLN A 137 -34.36 -17.38 -18.71
C GLN A 137 -35.86 -17.60 -18.58
N TRP A 138 -36.67 -16.61 -18.97
CA TRP A 138 -38.13 -16.74 -18.95
C TRP A 138 -38.60 -17.90 -19.83
N CYS A 139 -38.14 -17.99 -21.08
CA CYS A 139 -38.49 -19.09 -21.98
C CYS A 139 -38.06 -20.45 -21.45
N LEU A 140 -36.85 -20.55 -20.88
CA LEU A 140 -36.33 -21.80 -20.31
C LEU A 140 -37.08 -22.21 -19.04
N GLN A 141 -37.51 -21.24 -18.22
CA GLN A 141 -38.37 -21.49 -17.09
C GLN A 141 -39.74 -22.03 -17.52
N GLN A 142 -40.34 -21.47 -18.58
CA GLN A 142 -41.60 -21.99 -19.14
C GLN A 142 -41.44 -23.42 -19.67
N ALA A 143 -40.32 -23.72 -20.35
CA ALA A 143 -40.04 -25.07 -20.86
C ALA A 143 -39.98 -26.15 -19.77
N LEU A 144 -39.68 -25.76 -18.52
CA LEU A 144 -39.59 -26.65 -17.36
C LEU A 144 -40.92 -26.79 -16.58
N GLN A 145 -41.99 -26.09 -16.99
CA GLN A 145 -43.31 -26.19 -16.36
C GLN A 145 -44.18 -27.24 -17.05
N GLU A 146 -45.06 -27.91 -16.30
CA GLU A 146 -46.09 -28.77 -16.91
C GLU A 146 -47.23 -27.91 -17.49
N PRO A 147 -47.83 -28.28 -18.64
CA PRO A 147 -47.62 -29.52 -19.40
C PRO A 147 -46.43 -29.49 -20.38
N MET A 148 -45.73 -28.36 -20.52
CA MET A 148 -44.68 -28.17 -21.53
C MET A 148 -43.51 -29.16 -21.38
N TRP A 149 -43.08 -29.40 -20.14
CA TRP A 149 -41.96 -30.28 -19.83
C TRP A 149 -42.18 -31.74 -20.27
N SER A 150 -43.40 -32.25 -20.13
CA SER A 150 -43.75 -33.61 -20.56
C SER A 150 -43.47 -33.87 -22.05
N ARG A 151 -43.56 -32.83 -22.90
CA ARG A 151 -43.30 -32.91 -24.35
C ARG A 151 -41.84 -32.66 -24.74
N VAL A 152 -40.97 -32.30 -23.79
CA VAL A 152 -39.53 -32.17 -24.04
C VAL A 152 -38.92 -33.57 -24.13
N ASN A 153 -38.32 -33.87 -25.28
CA ASN A 153 -37.64 -35.14 -25.53
C ASN A 153 -36.61 -35.45 -24.45
N GLU A 154 -36.50 -36.71 -24.02
CA GLU A 154 -35.58 -37.10 -22.95
C GLU A 154 -34.12 -36.71 -23.24
N ALA A 155 -33.70 -36.82 -24.51
CA ALA A 155 -32.36 -36.40 -24.96
C ALA A 155 -32.12 -34.87 -24.91
N THR A 156 -33.17 -34.04 -24.84
CA THR A 156 -33.05 -32.58 -24.78
C THR A 156 -33.28 -32.01 -23.38
N ARG A 157 -33.97 -32.74 -22.49
CA ARG A 157 -34.15 -32.37 -21.07
C ARG A 157 -32.86 -31.91 -20.37
N PRO A 158 -31.71 -32.63 -20.43
CA PRO A 158 -30.48 -32.15 -19.79
C PRO A 158 -29.96 -30.86 -20.45
N LYS A 159 -30.19 -30.66 -21.75
CA LYS A 159 -29.78 -29.43 -22.47
C LYS A 159 -30.59 -28.21 -22.05
N VAL A 160 -31.87 -28.38 -21.70
CA VAL A 160 -32.71 -27.31 -21.14
C VAL A 160 -32.11 -26.81 -19.83
N TYR A 161 -31.81 -27.72 -18.90
CA TYR A 161 -31.18 -27.40 -17.63
C TYR A 161 -29.80 -26.76 -17.82
N ALA A 162 -28.95 -27.28 -18.72
CA ALA A 162 -27.64 -26.73 -19.03
C ALA A 162 -27.71 -25.28 -19.51
N LEU A 163 -28.59 -25.01 -20.48
CA LEU A 163 -28.73 -23.68 -21.05
C LEU A 163 -29.30 -22.68 -20.04
N TYR A 164 -30.21 -23.12 -19.17
CA TYR A 164 -30.73 -22.28 -18.09
C TYR A 164 -29.65 -22.01 -17.03
N GLY A 165 -28.84 -23.01 -16.68
CA GLY A 165 -27.67 -22.82 -15.83
C GLY A 165 -26.70 -21.78 -16.40
N ARG A 166 -26.40 -21.85 -17.70
CA ARG A 166 -25.54 -20.90 -18.41
C ARG A 166 -26.12 -19.50 -18.48
N SER A 167 -27.44 -19.34 -18.66
CA SER A 167 -28.06 -18.02 -18.62
C SER A 167 -28.01 -17.43 -17.21
N CYS A 168 -28.14 -18.25 -16.16
CA CYS A 168 -27.91 -17.83 -14.78
C CYS A 168 -26.45 -17.44 -14.48
N LEU A 169 -25.45 -18.08 -15.10
CA LEU A 169 -24.06 -17.62 -15.03
C LEU A 169 -23.91 -16.21 -15.59
N ARG A 170 -24.52 -15.93 -16.75
CA ARG A 170 -24.49 -14.59 -17.36
C ARG A 170 -25.23 -13.54 -16.53
N SER A 171 -26.30 -13.90 -15.83
CA SER A 171 -27.02 -12.99 -14.91
C SER A 171 -26.40 -12.89 -13.51
N ARG A 172 -25.23 -13.52 -13.27
CA ARG A 172 -24.54 -13.59 -11.96
C ARG A 172 -25.33 -14.31 -10.84
N GLU A 173 -26.30 -15.15 -11.19
CA GLU A 173 -27.08 -15.99 -10.28
C GLU A 173 -26.38 -17.34 -10.01
N TYR A 174 -25.18 -17.32 -9.42
CA TYR A 174 -24.31 -18.50 -9.33
C TYR A 174 -24.91 -19.69 -8.56
N LYS A 175 -25.64 -19.42 -7.46
CA LYS A 175 -26.32 -20.48 -6.68
C LYS A 175 -27.34 -21.25 -7.52
N LYS A 176 -28.13 -20.52 -8.31
CA LYS A 176 -29.15 -21.09 -9.18
C LYS A 176 -28.51 -21.79 -10.38
N ALA A 177 -27.43 -21.21 -10.93
CA ALA A 177 -26.64 -21.85 -11.97
C ALA A 177 -26.14 -23.23 -11.53
N LYS A 178 -25.50 -23.36 -10.36
CA LYS A 178 -25.04 -24.65 -9.82
C LYS A 178 -26.17 -25.68 -9.71
N MET A 179 -27.31 -25.29 -9.16
CA MET A 179 -28.45 -26.19 -8.98
C MET A 179 -29.00 -26.69 -10.33
N LEU A 180 -29.14 -25.80 -11.31
CA LEU A 180 -29.62 -26.15 -12.65
C LEU A 180 -28.61 -27.02 -13.41
N LEU A 181 -27.32 -26.69 -13.33
CA LEU A 181 -26.26 -27.48 -13.97
C LEU A 181 -26.14 -28.87 -13.32
N GLY A 182 -26.27 -28.97 -11.99
CA GLY A 182 -26.34 -30.25 -11.28
C GLY A 182 -27.47 -31.14 -11.80
N LYS A 183 -28.68 -30.57 -11.95
CA LYS A 183 -29.84 -31.28 -12.55
C LYS A 183 -29.58 -31.71 -14.00
N SER A 184 -28.84 -30.93 -14.77
CA SER A 184 -28.44 -31.31 -16.13
C SER A 184 -27.61 -32.60 -16.14
N VAL A 185 -26.65 -32.70 -15.22
CA VAL A 185 -25.81 -33.90 -15.05
C VAL A 185 -26.64 -35.08 -14.53
N GLU A 186 -27.48 -34.87 -13.51
CA GLU A 186 -28.34 -35.93 -12.95
C GLU A 186 -29.27 -36.56 -14.00
N VAL A 187 -29.84 -35.74 -14.89
CA VAL A 187 -30.77 -36.20 -15.95
C VAL A 187 -30.03 -36.74 -17.17
N GLY A 188 -28.86 -36.18 -17.49
CA GLY A 188 -28.10 -36.52 -18.71
C GLY A 188 -27.07 -37.64 -18.53
N GLY A 189 -26.73 -38.01 -17.30
CA GLY A 189 -25.63 -38.94 -16.99
C GLY A 189 -24.29 -38.21 -16.87
N GLU A 190 -23.25 -38.71 -17.54
CA GLU A 190 -21.95 -38.02 -17.60
C GLU A 190 -22.12 -36.69 -18.34
N GLY A 191 -22.21 -35.59 -17.57
CA GLY A 191 -22.41 -34.25 -18.11
C GLY A 191 -21.36 -33.91 -19.16
N PRO A 192 -21.74 -33.32 -20.31
CA PRO A 192 -20.77 -32.97 -21.34
C PRO A 192 -19.72 -32.00 -20.80
N ALA A 193 -18.52 -32.00 -21.38
CA ALA A 193 -17.39 -31.19 -20.91
C ALA A 193 -17.77 -29.70 -20.70
N SER A 194 -18.63 -29.15 -21.56
CA SER A 194 -19.15 -27.78 -21.44
C SER A 194 -20.04 -27.54 -20.20
N VAL A 195 -20.80 -28.53 -19.73
CA VAL A 195 -21.61 -28.40 -18.51
C VAL A 195 -20.73 -28.49 -17.27
N LEU A 196 -19.72 -29.36 -17.27
CA LEU A 196 -18.73 -29.41 -16.19
C LEU A 196 -17.93 -28.10 -16.11
N HIS A 197 -17.57 -27.53 -17.26
CA HIS A 197 -16.93 -26.22 -17.33
C HIS A 197 -17.82 -25.11 -16.75
N ASP A 198 -19.10 -25.06 -17.15
CA ASP A 198 -20.08 -24.12 -16.60
C ASP A 198 -20.24 -24.31 -15.06
N MET A 199 -20.22 -25.56 -14.55
CA MET A 199 -20.24 -25.83 -13.11
C MET A 199 -19.00 -25.29 -12.42
N GLY A 200 -17.83 -25.53 -13.00
CA GLY A 200 -16.56 -25.01 -12.52
C GLY A 200 -16.56 -23.48 -12.42
N LEU A 201 -17.09 -22.81 -13.43
CA LEU A 201 -17.30 -21.36 -13.42
C LEU A 201 -18.29 -20.91 -12.34
N ALA A 202 -19.39 -21.63 -12.15
CA ALA A 202 -20.37 -21.31 -11.11
C ALA A 202 -19.74 -21.36 -9.71
N HIS A 203 -18.92 -22.37 -9.43
CA HIS A 203 -18.16 -22.48 -8.17
C HIS A 203 -17.07 -21.42 -8.05
N TYR A 204 -16.39 -21.10 -9.15
CA TYR A 204 -15.34 -20.07 -9.19
C TYR A 204 -15.89 -18.67 -8.87
N PHE A 205 -17.01 -18.29 -9.49
CA PHE A 205 -17.61 -16.96 -9.31
C PHE A 205 -18.37 -16.80 -8.00
N GLU A 206 -18.94 -17.87 -7.44
CA GLU A 206 -19.54 -17.82 -6.10
C GLU A 206 -18.48 -17.67 -5.00
N GLY A 207 -17.25 -18.16 -5.23
CA GLY A 207 -16.09 -17.95 -4.36
C GLY A 207 -16.03 -18.85 -3.11
N THR A 208 -17.12 -19.53 -2.74
CA THR A 208 -17.17 -20.35 -1.51
C THR A 208 -16.44 -21.69 -1.63
N SER A 209 -16.30 -22.25 -2.84
CA SER A 209 -15.77 -23.61 -3.04
C SER A 209 -14.78 -23.68 -4.22
N LEU A 210 -13.63 -23.00 -4.08
CA LEU A 210 -12.57 -23.00 -5.10
C LEU A 210 -12.00 -24.40 -5.38
N VAL A 211 -12.07 -25.33 -4.43
CA VAL A 211 -11.63 -26.73 -4.61
C VAL A 211 -12.48 -27.42 -5.67
N GLN A 212 -13.81 -27.31 -5.55
CA GLN A 212 -14.76 -27.89 -6.51
C GLN A 212 -14.64 -27.22 -7.88
N ALA A 213 -14.38 -25.90 -7.93
CA ALA A 213 -14.12 -25.20 -9.19
C ALA A 213 -12.95 -25.84 -9.96
N VAL A 214 -11.82 -26.07 -9.28
CA VAL A 214 -10.65 -26.73 -9.89
C VAL A 214 -10.96 -28.15 -10.33
N GLU A 215 -11.69 -28.93 -9.51
CA GLU A 215 -12.06 -30.32 -9.85
C GLU A 215 -12.92 -30.39 -11.12
N TYR A 216 -14.00 -29.61 -11.19
CA TYR A 216 -14.87 -29.60 -12.36
C TYR A 216 -14.17 -29.09 -13.62
N LEU A 217 -13.33 -28.05 -13.52
CA LEU A 217 -12.56 -27.53 -14.65
C LEU A 217 -11.48 -28.50 -15.12
N THR A 218 -10.87 -29.26 -14.20
CA THR A 218 -9.91 -30.32 -14.54
C THR A 218 -10.60 -31.40 -15.35
N ARG A 219 -11.74 -31.91 -14.86
CA ARG A 219 -12.55 -32.91 -15.58
C ARG A 219 -13.03 -32.41 -16.94
N ALA A 220 -13.46 -31.15 -17.03
CA ALA A 220 -13.86 -30.55 -18.31
C ALA A 220 -12.70 -30.53 -19.32
N THR A 221 -11.50 -30.16 -18.87
CA THR A 221 -10.28 -30.11 -19.71
C THR A 221 -9.82 -31.50 -20.14
N GLU A 222 -10.00 -32.52 -19.28
CA GLU A 222 -9.68 -33.92 -19.60
C GLU A 222 -10.67 -34.51 -20.62
N MET A 223 -11.95 -34.13 -20.54
CA MET A 223 -12.98 -34.61 -21.47
C MET A 223 -12.90 -33.96 -22.86
N ASP A 224 -12.51 -32.68 -22.93
CA ASP A 224 -12.33 -31.96 -24.20
C ASP A 224 -11.02 -31.17 -24.19
N ALA A 225 -10.02 -31.74 -24.87
CA ALA A 225 -8.70 -31.15 -24.99
C ALA A 225 -8.60 -30.04 -26.08
N GLN A 226 -9.63 -29.85 -26.92
CA GLN A 226 -9.59 -28.91 -28.04
C GLN A 226 -9.98 -27.49 -27.63
N THR A 227 -10.89 -27.34 -26.68
CA THR A 227 -11.41 -26.02 -26.27
C THR A 227 -10.37 -25.24 -25.44
N LEU A 228 -9.85 -24.15 -25.99
CA LEU A 228 -8.80 -23.32 -25.38
C LEU A 228 -9.24 -22.62 -24.07
N GLU A 229 -10.54 -22.32 -23.93
CA GLU A 229 -11.08 -21.63 -22.75
C GLU A 229 -11.01 -22.49 -21.47
N PHE A 230 -10.97 -23.81 -21.59
CA PHE A 230 -11.00 -24.75 -20.46
C PHE A 230 -9.71 -24.68 -19.62
N PRO A 231 -8.50 -24.86 -20.20
CA PRO A 231 -7.26 -24.72 -19.45
C PRO A 231 -7.04 -23.28 -18.95
N MET A 232 -7.53 -22.26 -19.67
CA MET A 232 -7.48 -20.87 -19.20
C MET A 232 -8.26 -20.69 -17.89
N HIS A 233 -9.53 -21.10 -17.84
CA HIS A 233 -10.34 -20.99 -16.62
C HIS A 233 -9.82 -21.86 -15.48
N LEU A 234 -9.30 -23.07 -15.79
CA LEU A 234 -8.62 -23.91 -14.80
C LEU A 234 -7.43 -23.18 -14.18
N SER A 235 -6.61 -22.53 -15.00
CA SER A 235 -5.45 -21.76 -14.54
C SER A 235 -5.87 -20.60 -13.62
N LEU A 236 -6.92 -19.86 -13.97
CA LEU A 236 -7.46 -18.78 -13.13
C LEU A 236 -7.97 -19.30 -11.77
N ALA A 237 -8.63 -20.47 -11.76
CA ALA A 237 -9.06 -21.12 -10.52
C ALA A 237 -7.86 -21.57 -9.66
N LEU A 238 -6.79 -22.07 -10.29
CA LEU A 238 -5.54 -22.45 -9.61
C LEU A 238 -4.81 -21.22 -9.04
N VAL A 239 -4.77 -20.10 -9.76
CA VAL A 239 -4.21 -18.82 -9.28
C VAL A 239 -4.94 -18.33 -8.04
N ARG A 240 -6.28 -18.36 -8.02
CA ARG A 240 -7.07 -18.01 -6.81
C ARG A 240 -6.78 -18.91 -5.62
N ARG A 241 -6.32 -20.14 -5.87
CA ARG A 241 -5.85 -21.07 -4.82
C ARG A 241 -4.36 -20.95 -4.51
N LYS A 242 -3.67 -19.95 -5.06
CA LYS A 242 -2.21 -19.72 -4.92
C LYS A 242 -1.35 -20.89 -5.44
N ARG A 243 -1.87 -21.70 -6.37
CA ARG A 243 -1.16 -22.83 -7.01
C ARG A 243 -0.58 -22.39 -8.35
N TYR A 244 0.35 -21.43 -8.30
CA TYR A 244 0.87 -20.75 -9.49
C TYR A 244 1.66 -21.66 -10.44
N ALA A 245 2.49 -22.58 -9.92
CA ALA A 245 3.29 -23.49 -10.75
C ALA A 245 2.41 -24.42 -11.61
N GLU A 246 1.31 -24.92 -11.04
CA GLU A 246 0.35 -25.73 -11.78
C GLU A 246 -0.43 -24.90 -12.79
N ALA A 247 -0.84 -23.68 -12.42
CA ALA A 247 -1.48 -22.75 -13.35
C ALA A 247 -0.58 -22.45 -14.55
N LEU A 248 0.71 -22.23 -14.33
CA LEU A 248 1.69 -21.98 -15.39
C LEU A 248 1.83 -23.18 -16.33
N SER A 249 1.91 -24.39 -15.78
CA SER A 249 1.98 -25.62 -16.59
C SER A 249 0.76 -25.78 -17.51
N ARG A 250 -0.45 -25.58 -16.97
CA ARG A 250 -1.69 -25.66 -17.78
C ARG A 250 -1.79 -24.54 -18.81
N MET A 251 -1.34 -23.34 -18.47
CA MET A 251 -1.33 -22.22 -19.38
C MET A 251 -0.31 -22.41 -20.52
N ASN A 252 0.84 -23.02 -20.25
CA ASN A 252 1.81 -23.39 -21.29
C ASN A 252 1.19 -24.31 -22.34
N GLU A 253 0.43 -25.32 -21.92
CA GLU A 253 -0.32 -26.17 -22.86
C GLU A 253 -1.35 -25.38 -23.67
N ALA A 254 -2.06 -24.43 -23.04
CA ALA A 254 -3.06 -23.61 -23.71
C ALA A 254 -2.44 -22.69 -24.76
N VAL A 255 -1.36 -21.97 -24.42
CA VAL A 255 -0.65 -21.06 -25.34
C VAL A 255 -0.03 -21.82 -26.51
N LEU A 256 0.49 -23.04 -26.28
CA LEU A 256 1.02 -23.89 -27.36
C LEU A 256 -0.05 -24.28 -28.38
N ARG A 257 -1.30 -24.49 -27.94
CA ARG A 257 -2.44 -24.81 -28.82
C ARG A 257 -3.04 -23.56 -29.47
N GLY A 258 -3.12 -22.45 -28.73
CA GLY A 258 -3.74 -21.19 -29.13
C GLY A 258 -2.72 -20.09 -29.44
N GLN A 259 -1.76 -20.35 -30.34
CA GLN A 259 -0.63 -19.43 -30.56
C GLN A 259 -1.04 -18.02 -30.97
N GLU A 260 -2.19 -17.87 -31.63
CA GLU A 260 -2.72 -16.60 -32.12
C GLU A 260 -3.62 -15.87 -31.11
N GLU A 261 -3.84 -16.45 -29.93
CA GLU A 261 -4.80 -15.91 -28.95
C GLU A 261 -4.10 -15.04 -27.89
N HIS A 262 -4.30 -13.72 -27.99
CA HIS A 262 -3.66 -12.74 -27.11
C HIS A 262 -4.05 -12.91 -25.64
N SER A 263 -5.31 -13.26 -25.36
CA SER A 263 -5.83 -13.44 -24.00
C SER A 263 -5.06 -14.51 -23.22
N LEU A 264 -4.66 -15.61 -23.87
CA LEU A 264 -3.86 -16.67 -23.24
C LEU A 264 -2.46 -16.18 -22.83
N ARG A 265 -1.80 -15.38 -23.69
CA ARG A 265 -0.49 -14.79 -23.38
C ARG A 265 -0.59 -13.77 -22.24
N PHE A 266 -1.63 -12.94 -22.24
CA PHE A 266 -1.90 -12.03 -21.13
C PHE A 266 -2.00 -12.78 -19.79
N TYR A 267 -2.83 -13.82 -19.72
CA TYR A 267 -3.00 -14.58 -18.48
C TYR A 267 -1.75 -15.36 -18.09
N ARG A 268 -0.96 -15.86 -19.05
CA ARG A 268 0.33 -16.49 -18.75
C ARG A 268 1.33 -15.50 -18.17
N GLY A 269 1.48 -14.31 -18.78
CA GLY A 269 2.34 -13.25 -18.29
C GLY A 269 1.98 -12.80 -16.87
N CYS A 270 0.69 -12.71 -16.54
CA CYS A 270 0.24 -12.45 -15.16
C CYS A 270 0.63 -13.55 -14.17
N ILE A 271 0.60 -14.83 -14.57
CA ILE A 271 1.02 -15.97 -13.74
C ILE A 271 2.55 -15.96 -13.54
N GLU A 272 3.29 -15.67 -14.61
CA GLU A 272 4.76 -15.55 -14.58
C GLU A 272 5.21 -14.40 -13.67
N MET A 273 4.51 -13.27 -13.70
CA MET A 273 4.74 -12.14 -12.79
C MET A 273 4.57 -12.56 -11.31
N GLU A 274 3.50 -13.27 -10.97
CA GLU A 274 3.26 -13.75 -9.59
C GLU A 274 4.31 -14.78 -9.12
N LEU A 275 4.93 -15.49 -10.07
CA LEU A 275 6.06 -16.39 -9.83
C LEU A 275 7.42 -15.67 -9.79
N GLY A 276 7.47 -14.35 -9.96
CA GLY A 276 8.72 -13.57 -10.00
C GLY A 276 9.54 -13.76 -11.28
N MET A 277 8.94 -14.26 -12.37
CA MET A 277 9.59 -14.48 -13.66
C MET A 277 9.47 -13.23 -14.55
N GLY A 278 10.06 -12.11 -14.11
CA GLY A 278 9.93 -10.79 -14.75
C GLY A 278 10.17 -10.76 -16.27
N PRO A 279 11.32 -11.27 -16.78
CA PRO A 279 11.60 -11.24 -18.21
C PRO A 279 10.59 -12.01 -19.08
N GLN A 280 10.15 -13.18 -18.62
CA GLN A 280 9.15 -14.00 -19.30
C GLN A 280 7.78 -13.30 -19.31
N ALA A 281 7.39 -12.78 -18.13
CA ALA A 281 6.14 -12.05 -17.97
C ALA A 281 6.05 -10.85 -18.93
N LEU A 282 7.13 -10.06 -19.02
CA LEU A 282 7.19 -8.91 -19.92
C LEU A 282 7.08 -9.32 -21.39
N MET A 283 7.77 -10.38 -21.82
CA MET A 283 7.69 -10.88 -23.20
C MET A 283 6.24 -11.23 -23.58
N ASP A 284 5.53 -11.91 -22.68
CA ASP A 284 4.15 -12.33 -22.91
C ASP A 284 3.14 -11.19 -22.89
N LEU A 285 3.28 -10.28 -21.94
CA LEU A 285 2.42 -9.10 -21.85
C LEU A 285 2.61 -8.18 -23.05
N GLN A 286 3.85 -7.95 -23.49
CA GLN A 286 4.15 -7.21 -24.72
C GLN A 286 3.61 -7.92 -25.96
N ALA A 287 3.73 -9.25 -26.03
CA ALA A 287 3.17 -9.98 -27.15
C ALA A 287 1.63 -9.90 -27.18
N SER A 288 0.97 -9.93 -26.02
CA SER A 288 -0.48 -9.77 -25.91
C SER A 288 -0.94 -8.39 -26.43
N THR A 289 -0.25 -7.31 -26.06
CA THR A 289 -0.62 -5.95 -26.53
C THR A 289 -0.45 -5.83 -28.05
N VAL A 290 0.68 -6.29 -28.59
CA VAL A 290 0.95 -6.26 -30.03
C VAL A 290 -0.09 -7.05 -30.81
N MET A 291 -0.46 -8.25 -30.35
CA MET A 291 -1.43 -9.10 -31.03
C MET A 291 -2.85 -8.52 -31.03
N GLU A 292 -3.29 -7.90 -29.93
CA GLU A 292 -4.60 -7.24 -29.89
C GLU A 292 -4.62 -6.00 -30.81
N THR A 293 -3.55 -5.21 -30.84
CA THR A 293 -3.48 -4.04 -31.74
C THR A 293 -3.45 -4.42 -33.23
N ALA A 294 -2.91 -5.60 -33.57
CA ALA A 294 -2.90 -6.11 -34.94
C ALA A 294 -4.28 -6.62 -35.41
N ARG A 295 -5.15 -7.06 -34.50
CA ARG A 295 -6.53 -7.46 -34.80
C ARG A 295 -7.37 -6.19 -35.02
N GLN A 296 -7.42 -5.69 -36.26
CA GLN A 296 -8.32 -4.60 -36.67
C GLN A 296 -9.78 -5.05 -36.51
N GLU A 297 -10.37 -4.89 -35.33
CA GLU A 297 -11.80 -5.03 -35.16
C GLU A 297 -12.54 -3.87 -35.84
N PRO A 298 -13.69 -4.14 -36.50
CA PRO A 298 -14.45 -3.11 -37.20
C PRO A 298 -14.86 -1.99 -36.25
N ALA A 299 -14.71 -0.75 -36.71
CA ALA A 299 -15.05 0.47 -35.98
C ALA A 299 -16.46 0.39 -35.37
N GLY A 300 -16.53 0.15 -34.06
CA GLY A 300 -17.78 -0.04 -33.31
C GLY A 300 -17.76 -1.16 -32.27
N ALA A 301 -16.83 -2.12 -32.38
CA ALA A 301 -16.60 -3.12 -31.34
C ALA A 301 -15.77 -2.53 -30.18
N THR A 302 -16.11 -2.92 -28.95
CA THR A 302 -15.53 -2.37 -27.70
C THR A 302 -14.00 -2.44 -27.71
N PRO A 303 -13.27 -1.31 -27.62
CA PRO A 303 -11.84 -1.29 -27.86
C PRO A 303 -11.06 -1.86 -26.67
N GLN A 304 -10.03 -2.65 -26.97
CA GLN A 304 -8.74 -2.74 -26.26
C GLN A 304 -8.78 -3.05 -24.76
N LYS A 305 -9.68 -3.93 -24.30
CA LYS A 305 -9.72 -4.27 -22.86
C LYS A 305 -8.43 -4.94 -22.43
N THR A 306 -7.89 -5.91 -23.17
CA THR A 306 -6.74 -6.67 -22.68
C THR A 306 -5.44 -5.88 -22.74
N ALA A 307 -5.29 -4.94 -23.68
CA ALA A 307 -4.09 -4.13 -23.85
C ALA A 307 -3.88 -3.18 -22.68
N ALA A 308 -4.95 -2.55 -22.19
CA ALA A 308 -4.91 -1.70 -21.01
C ALA A 308 -4.49 -2.51 -19.76
N HIS A 309 -5.08 -3.70 -19.56
CA HIS A 309 -4.70 -4.58 -18.46
C HIS A 309 -3.24 -5.07 -18.60
N ALA A 310 -2.79 -5.34 -19.81
CA ALA A 310 -1.42 -5.77 -20.07
C ALA A 310 -0.40 -4.66 -19.77
N CYS A 311 -0.68 -3.40 -20.16
CA CYS A 311 0.17 -2.26 -19.79
C CYS A 311 0.24 -2.05 -18.27
N LEU A 312 -0.88 -2.19 -17.57
CA LEU A 312 -0.90 -2.16 -16.10
C LEU A 312 -0.05 -3.30 -15.50
N ALA A 313 -0.18 -4.52 -16.02
CA ALA A 313 0.60 -5.68 -15.59
C ALA A 313 2.10 -5.53 -15.88
N MET A 314 2.48 -4.91 -17.01
CA MET A 314 3.89 -4.58 -17.30
C MET A 314 4.45 -3.60 -16.27
N GLY A 315 3.68 -2.56 -15.92
CA GLY A 315 4.05 -1.62 -14.87
C GLY A 315 4.29 -2.33 -13.53
N LEU A 316 3.38 -3.22 -13.12
CA LEU A 316 3.54 -4.04 -11.91
C LEU A 316 4.75 -4.98 -11.98
N THR A 317 5.02 -5.56 -13.15
CA THR A 317 6.17 -6.45 -13.36
C THR A 317 7.49 -5.70 -13.14
N HIS A 318 7.62 -4.50 -13.72
CA HIS A 318 8.81 -3.65 -13.50
C HIS A 318 8.97 -3.22 -12.04
N ILE A 319 7.88 -2.89 -11.35
CA ILE A 319 7.91 -2.51 -9.92
C ILE A 319 8.39 -3.68 -9.05
N PHE A 320 7.84 -4.88 -9.25
CA PHE A 320 8.01 -5.99 -8.31
C PHE A 320 9.12 -6.98 -8.67
N CYS A 321 9.41 -7.20 -9.95
CA CYS A 321 10.43 -8.16 -10.38
C CYS A 321 11.80 -7.47 -10.56
N ASP A 322 11.83 -6.36 -11.29
CA ASP A 322 13.09 -5.74 -11.73
C ASP A 322 13.51 -4.52 -10.88
N LYS A 323 12.56 -3.92 -10.15
CA LYS A 323 12.69 -2.59 -9.49
C LYS A 323 13.12 -1.48 -10.46
N ASP A 324 12.74 -1.60 -11.73
CA ASP A 324 13.02 -0.61 -12.78
C ASP A 324 11.91 0.44 -12.83
N LEU A 325 12.03 1.46 -11.99
CA LEU A 325 11.02 2.52 -11.85
C LEU A 325 10.77 3.30 -13.15
N PRO A 326 11.80 3.68 -13.94
CA PRO A 326 11.57 4.37 -15.22
C PRO A 326 10.73 3.57 -16.21
N SER A 327 10.99 2.26 -16.36
CA SER A 327 10.21 1.40 -17.26
C SER A 327 8.80 1.15 -16.74
N ALA A 328 8.63 1.10 -15.41
CA ALA A 328 7.30 1.06 -14.80
C ALA A 328 6.50 2.33 -15.13
N ALA A 329 7.09 3.52 -14.95
CA ALA A 329 6.44 4.78 -15.27
C ALA A 329 6.04 4.86 -16.75
N ALA A 330 6.94 4.46 -17.68
CA ALA A 330 6.65 4.44 -19.11
C ALA A 330 5.48 3.51 -19.47
N SER A 331 5.37 2.35 -18.81
CA SER A 331 4.26 1.41 -19.02
C SER A 331 2.92 1.96 -18.50
N LEU A 332 2.94 2.65 -17.36
CA LEU A 332 1.77 3.25 -16.71
C LEU A 332 1.31 4.55 -17.39
N GLU A 333 2.20 5.23 -18.12
CA GLU A 333 1.89 6.43 -18.92
C GLU A 333 1.43 6.11 -20.36
N SER A 334 1.33 4.82 -20.73
CA SER A 334 0.95 4.40 -22.07
C SER A 334 -0.37 5.01 -22.56
N GLU A 335 -0.42 5.35 -23.85
CA GLU A 335 -1.60 5.96 -24.49
C GLU A 335 -2.84 5.06 -24.41
N THR A 336 -2.64 3.74 -24.45
CA THR A 336 -3.69 2.72 -24.30
C THR A 336 -4.40 2.83 -22.94
N LEU A 337 -3.65 3.02 -21.84
CA LEU A 337 -4.23 3.23 -20.51
C LEU A 337 -5.03 4.54 -20.45
N GLN A 338 -4.52 5.62 -21.05
CA GLN A 338 -5.19 6.92 -21.04
C GLN A 338 -6.52 6.91 -21.82
N GLN A 339 -6.57 6.19 -22.94
CA GLN A 339 -7.76 6.11 -23.82
C GLN A 339 -8.80 5.09 -23.35
N THR A 340 -8.49 4.28 -22.34
CA THR A 340 -9.38 3.23 -21.84
C THR A 340 -10.65 3.81 -21.19
N ARG A 341 -11.82 3.27 -21.58
CA ARG A 341 -13.13 3.68 -21.01
C ARG A 341 -13.34 3.21 -19.57
N GLU A 342 -12.61 2.18 -19.13
CA GLU A 342 -12.70 1.62 -17.78
C GLU A 342 -12.01 2.54 -16.77
N VAL A 343 -12.81 3.18 -15.91
CA VAL A 343 -12.34 4.13 -14.90
C VAL A 343 -11.46 3.43 -13.85
N SER A 344 -11.78 2.19 -13.49
CA SER A 344 -11.04 1.39 -12.51
C SER A 344 -9.56 1.22 -12.91
N ILE A 345 -9.28 0.78 -14.14
CA ILE A 345 -7.90 0.59 -14.64
C ILE A 345 -7.14 1.91 -14.61
N ARG A 346 -7.77 3.01 -15.05
CA ARG A 346 -7.13 4.33 -15.04
C ARG A 346 -6.78 4.80 -13.64
N LEU A 347 -7.66 4.57 -12.66
CA LEU A 347 -7.40 4.89 -11.26
C LEU A 347 -6.24 4.08 -10.67
N TYR A 348 -6.15 2.78 -10.99
CA TYR A 348 -5.01 1.96 -10.57
C TYR A 348 -3.70 2.40 -11.22
N ALA A 349 -3.73 2.68 -12.53
CA ALA A 349 -2.55 3.14 -13.24
C ALA A 349 -2.04 4.48 -12.69
N SER A 350 -2.94 5.43 -12.42
CA SER A 350 -2.58 6.76 -11.88
C SER A 350 -2.09 6.69 -10.43
N LEU A 351 -2.66 5.82 -9.60
CA LEU A 351 -2.15 5.55 -8.25
C LEU A 351 -0.73 4.98 -8.31
N LEU A 352 -0.51 3.92 -9.08
CA LEU A 352 0.80 3.28 -9.21
C LEU A 352 1.84 4.26 -9.79
N LEU A 353 1.46 5.07 -10.77
CA LEU A 353 2.34 6.09 -11.33
C LEU A 353 2.75 7.11 -10.26
N GLY A 354 1.81 7.54 -9.42
CA GLY A 354 2.10 8.41 -8.29
C GLY A 354 3.11 7.83 -7.30
N ILE A 355 2.98 6.52 -7.00
CA ILE A 355 3.91 5.80 -6.13
C ILE A 355 5.29 5.67 -6.79
N VAL A 356 5.35 5.25 -8.05
CA VAL A 356 6.61 5.10 -8.80
C VAL A 356 7.36 6.43 -8.87
N ARG A 357 6.68 7.53 -9.21
CA ARG A 357 7.29 8.87 -9.27
C ARG A 357 7.78 9.36 -7.90
N HIS A 358 7.09 8.97 -6.82
CA HIS A 358 7.51 9.30 -5.46
C HIS A 358 8.81 8.58 -5.10
N GLU A 359 8.90 7.28 -5.40
CA GLU A 359 10.11 6.46 -5.17
C GLU A 359 11.30 6.87 -6.07
N GLU A 360 11.04 7.39 -7.29
CA GLU A 360 12.08 8.00 -8.15
C GLU A 360 12.63 9.32 -7.59
N GLY A 361 11.96 9.92 -6.60
CA GLY A 361 12.27 11.24 -6.05
C GLY A 361 11.65 12.42 -6.81
N ASP A 362 10.84 12.18 -7.86
CA ASP A 362 10.07 13.24 -8.55
C ASP A 362 8.77 13.55 -7.78
N ARG A 363 8.95 14.31 -6.70
CA ARG A 363 7.87 14.72 -5.80
C ARG A 363 6.78 15.53 -6.51
N HIS A 364 7.10 16.26 -7.58
CA HIS A 364 6.13 17.07 -8.33
C HIS A 364 5.24 16.21 -9.24
N ALA A 365 5.82 15.24 -9.94
CA ALA A 365 5.03 14.29 -10.74
C ALA A 365 4.17 13.39 -9.85
N ALA A 366 4.72 12.92 -8.73
CA ALA A 366 3.98 12.14 -7.73
C ALA A 366 2.73 12.88 -7.23
N LEU A 367 2.90 14.14 -6.83
CA LEU A 367 1.80 14.97 -6.35
C LEU A 367 0.70 15.14 -7.39
N ARG A 368 1.07 15.44 -8.65
CA ARG A 368 0.09 15.60 -9.75
C ARG A 368 -0.70 14.32 -10.00
N ALA A 369 -0.03 13.17 -10.08
CA ALA A 369 -0.68 11.89 -10.35
C ALA A 369 -1.66 11.50 -9.23
N LEU A 370 -1.24 11.65 -7.97
CA LEU A 370 -2.05 11.30 -6.80
C LEU A 370 -3.22 12.28 -6.60
N GLN A 371 -3.02 13.58 -6.80
CA GLN A 371 -4.10 14.57 -6.73
C GLN A 371 -5.16 14.32 -7.81
N ASN A 372 -4.74 14.03 -9.05
CA ASN A 372 -5.65 13.67 -10.13
C ASN A 372 -6.46 12.41 -9.79
N THR A 373 -5.80 11.39 -9.23
CA THR A 373 -6.46 10.15 -8.78
C THR A 373 -7.54 10.45 -7.73
N LEU A 374 -7.19 11.25 -6.70
CA LEU A 374 -8.13 11.64 -5.64
C LEU A 374 -9.30 12.49 -6.19
N GLN A 375 -9.04 13.37 -7.15
CA GLN A 375 -10.09 14.17 -7.79
C GLN A 375 -11.10 13.28 -8.53
N VAL A 376 -10.63 12.33 -9.35
CA VAL A 376 -11.51 11.40 -10.09
C VAL A 376 -12.32 10.52 -9.13
N LEU A 377 -11.72 10.06 -8.03
CA LEU A 377 -12.43 9.33 -6.97
C LEU A 377 -13.55 10.18 -6.33
N ARG A 378 -13.28 11.45 -6.04
CA ARG A 378 -14.26 12.36 -5.45
C ARG A 378 -15.40 12.68 -6.43
N GLU A 379 -15.09 12.93 -7.70
CA GLU A 379 -16.09 13.19 -8.74
C GLU A 379 -17.01 11.99 -8.97
N THR A 380 -16.43 10.77 -9.03
CA THR A 380 -17.22 9.53 -9.14
C THR A 380 -18.13 9.32 -7.92
N ALA A 381 -17.64 9.57 -6.70
CA ALA A 381 -18.46 9.50 -5.48
C ALA A 381 -19.59 10.55 -5.42
N CYS A 382 -19.37 11.77 -5.93
CA CYS A 382 -20.38 12.83 -5.96
C CYS A 382 -21.52 12.51 -6.94
N ALA A 383 -21.21 11.95 -8.11
CA ALA A 383 -22.21 11.53 -9.09
C ALA A 383 -23.22 10.51 -8.54
N HIS A 384 -22.84 9.74 -7.51
CA HIS A 384 -23.76 8.81 -6.83
C HIS A 384 -24.74 9.48 -5.89
N ARG A 385 -24.35 10.60 -5.25
CA ARG A 385 -25.21 11.30 -4.29
C ARG A 385 -26.27 12.17 -4.96
N SER A 386 -26.05 12.63 -6.19
CA SER A 386 -26.98 13.49 -6.93
C SER A 386 -27.92 12.75 -7.89
N GLY A 387 -27.77 11.43 -8.06
CA GLY A 387 -28.46 10.63 -9.09
C GLY A 387 -29.77 9.95 -8.67
N GLY A 388 -30.55 10.50 -7.73
CA GLY A 388 -31.88 10.00 -7.41
C GLY A 388 -32.93 10.54 -8.38
N GLY A 389 -33.27 9.81 -9.45
CA GLY A 389 -34.37 10.26 -10.33
C GLY A 389 -34.69 9.45 -11.58
N ASP A 390 -33.73 8.81 -12.25
CA ASP A 390 -33.98 8.16 -13.55
C ASP A 390 -33.70 6.65 -13.52
N GLU A 391 -34.76 5.85 -13.47
CA GLU A 391 -34.76 4.37 -13.38
C GLU A 391 -34.24 3.63 -14.64
N GLU A 392 -33.74 4.31 -15.68
CA GLU A 392 -33.43 3.66 -16.97
C GLU A 392 -31.97 3.75 -17.45
N ARG A 393 -31.02 4.26 -16.65
CA ARG A 393 -29.60 4.16 -16.97
C ARG A 393 -28.92 3.18 -16.03
N PRO A 394 -28.26 2.10 -16.53
CA PRO A 394 -27.44 1.27 -15.67
C PRO A 394 -26.41 2.20 -15.03
N SER A 395 -26.52 2.34 -13.71
CA SER A 395 -25.63 3.16 -12.92
C SER A 395 -24.20 2.77 -13.28
N ARG A 396 -23.39 3.75 -13.71
CA ARG A 396 -21.95 3.62 -14.03
C ARG A 396 -21.11 3.01 -12.89
N MET A 397 -21.75 2.68 -11.78
CA MET A 397 -21.22 2.09 -10.56
C MET A 397 -21.36 0.58 -10.45
N SER A 398 -22.21 -0.08 -11.24
CA SER A 398 -22.33 -1.55 -11.17
C SER A 398 -21.05 -2.29 -11.62
N GLU A 399 -20.07 -1.53 -12.12
CA GLU A 399 -18.77 -1.98 -12.60
C GLU A 399 -17.58 -1.54 -11.74
N LEU A 400 -17.78 -0.78 -10.65
CA LEU A 400 -16.67 -0.42 -9.75
C LEU A 400 -16.56 -1.47 -8.64
N PRO A 401 -15.58 -2.39 -8.68
CA PRO A 401 -15.40 -3.42 -7.66
C PRO A 401 -15.10 -2.79 -6.29
N VAL A 402 -15.23 -3.61 -5.25
CA VAL A 402 -14.95 -3.37 -3.81
C VAL A 402 -13.66 -2.57 -3.50
N CYS A 403 -12.78 -2.37 -4.47
CA CYS A 403 -11.46 -1.79 -4.31
C CYS A 403 -11.38 -0.25 -4.39
N VAL A 404 -12.47 0.49 -4.62
CA VAL A 404 -12.41 1.97 -4.66
C VAL A 404 -11.91 2.55 -3.33
N ALA A 405 -12.32 1.96 -2.21
CA ALA A 405 -11.87 2.37 -0.88
C ALA A 405 -10.36 2.15 -0.69
N ASP A 406 -9.83 1.01 -1.16
CA ASP A 406 -8.40 0.69 -1.08
C ASP A 406 -7.57 1.70 -1.88
N VAL A 407 -8.02 2.03 -3.11
CA VAL A 407 -7.35 3.02 -3.96
C VAL A 407 -7.40 4.40 -3.31
N GLU A 408 -8.54 4.82 -2.74
CA GLU A 408 -8.67 6.11 -2.05
C GLU A 408 -7.71 6.22 -0.85
N ILE A 409 -7.66 5.18 -0.02
CA ILE A 409 -6.81 5.17 1.18
C ILE A 409 -5.33 5.17 0.81
N LEU A 410 -4.91 4.32 -0.15
CA LEU A 410 -3.53 4.34 -0.64
C LEU A 410 -3.16 5.70 -1.24
N THR A 411 -4.06 6.31 -2.02
CA THR A 411 -3.84 7.65 -2.59
C THR A 411 -3.63 8.68 -1.49
N LEU A 412 -4.47 8.68 -0.45
CA LEU A 412 -4.37 9.62 0.68
C LEU A 412 -3.09 9.39 1.50
N THR A 413 -2.70 8.14 1.75
CA THR A 413 -1.48 7.81 2.48
C THR A 413 -0.24 8.28 1.71
N HIS A 414 -0.15 8.01 0.40
CA HIS A 414 0.99 8.48 -0.41
C HIS A 414 1.00 10.00 -0.60
N LEU A 415 -0.16 10.66 -0.71
CA LEU A 415 -0.22 12.13 -0.68
C LEU A 415 0.36 12.68 0.63
N GLY A 416 0.01 12.06 1.76
CA GLY A 416 0.56 12.42 3.07
C GLY A 416 2.08 12.30 3.11
N LEU A 417 2.63 11.22 2.56
CA LEU A 417 4.09 11.01 2.47
C LEU A 417 4.78 12.07 1.60
N VAL A 418 4.23 12.33 0.40
CA VAL A 418 4.78 13.35 -0.50
C VAL A 418 4.79 14.73 0.16
N TYR A 419 3.70 15.12 0.86
CA TYR A 419 3.67 16.39 1.59
C TYR A 419 4.64 16.44 2.77
N SER A 420 4.84 15.33 3.48
CA SER A 420 5.83 15.22 4.55
C SER A 420 7.25 15.43 4.00
N ASP A 421 7.58 14.86 2.85
CA ASP A 421 8.88 15.05 2.18
C ASP A 421 9.13 16.50 1.70
N TYR A 422 8.06 17.26 1.43
CA TYR A 422 8.15 18.71 1.17
C TYR A 422 8.30 19.56 2.44
N GLY A 423 8.12 18.98 3.63
CA GLY A 423 8.09 19.70 4.90
C GLY A 423 6.72 20.32 5.24
N TYR A 424 5.67 20.03 4.48
CA TYR A 424 4.30 20.50 4.76
C TYR A 424 3.56 19.54 5.71
N THR A 425 4.06 19.44 6.94
CA THR A 425 3.61 18.48 7.96
C THR A 425 2.12 18.62 8.31
N ASP A 426 1.59 19.84 8.33
CA ASP A 426 0.16 20.09 8.56
C ASP A 426 -0.74 19.51 7.46
N LEU A 427 -0.32 19.64 6.19
CA LEU A 427 -1.05 19.07 5.05
C LEU A 427 -0.93 17.55 5.03
N ALA A 428 0.25 17.02 5.33
CA ALA A 428 0.48 15.58 5.48
C ALA A 428 -0.48 14.99 6.53
N ALA A 429 -0.55 15.61 7.71
CA ALA A 429 -1.44 15.19 8.79
C ALA A 429 -2.92 15.24 8.37
N ARG A 430 -3.36 16.21 7.55
CA ARG A 430 -4.75 16.25 7.04
C ARG A 430 -5.08 15.03 6.18
N HIS A 431 -4.18 14.67 5.26
CA HIS A 431 -4.38 13.48 4.41
C HIS A 431 -4.34 12.18 5.22
N PHE A 432 -3.43 12.05 6.19
CA PHE A 432 -3.42 10.88 7.07
C PHE A 432 -4.66 10.77 7.96
N ARG A 433 -5.21 11.89 8.46
CA ARG A 433 -6.49 11.89 9.20
C ARG A 433 -7.65 11.42 8.31
N GLU A 434 -7.70 11.86 7.05
CA GLU A 434 -8.72 11.41 6.09
C GLU A 434 -8.55 9.92 5.79
N ALA A 435 -7.32 9.44 5.53
CA ALA A 435 -7.03 8.02 5.32
C ALA A 435 -7.46 7.16 6.52
N ARG A 436 -7.15 7.59 7.75
CA ARG A 436 -7.60 6.93 8.99
C ARG A 436 -9.12 6.82 9.04
N GLN A 437 -9.85 7.91 8.77
CA GLN A 437 -11.32 7.93 8.80
C GLN A 437 -11.93 6.99 7.76
N ARG A 438 -11.39 6.92 6.54
CA ARG A 438 -11.89 5.99 5.51
C ARG A 438 -11.59 4.54 5.86
N SER A 439 -10.39 4.27 6.39
CA SER A 439 -9.98 2.92 6.78
C SER A 439 -10.88 2.31 7.86
N THR A 440 -11.37 3.12 8.80
CA THR A 440 -12.30 2.67 9.85
C THR A 440 -13.73 2.48 9.35
N GLN A 441 -14.16 3.26 8.35
CA GLN A 441 -15.48 3.13 7.72
C GLN A 441 -15.62 1.85 6.88
N HIS A 442 -14.56 1.45 6.17
CA HIS A 442 -14.62 0.35 5.19
C HIS A 442 -14.24 -1.04 5.71
N GLN A 443 -13.99 -1.20 7.02
CA GLN A 443 -13.59 -2.48 7.65
C GLN A 443 -12.44 -3.20 6.92
N LEU A 444 -11.41 -2.44 6.54
CA LEU A 444 -10.25 -2.99 5.83
C LEU A 444 -9.36 -3.88 6.69
N ASP A 445 -8.46 -4.57 5.99
CA ASP A 445 -7.39 -5.38 6.56
C ASP A 445 -6.67 -4.63 7.69
N ALA A 446 -6.35 -5.35 8.78
CA ALA A 446 -5.75 -4.78 9.98
C ALA A 446 -4.43 -4.06 9.65
N ALA A 447 -3.63 -4.63 8.75
CA ALA A 447 -2.34 -4.07 8.34
C ALA A 447 -2.47 -2.69 7.66
N GLN A 448 -3.48 -2.48 6.81
CA GLN A 448 -3.68 -1.17 6.14
C GLN A 448 -4.17 -0.11 7.11
N ARG A 449 -5.07 -0.49 8.03
CA ARG A 449 -5.51 0.40 9.11
C ARG A 449 -4.31 0.78 9.99
N ASP A 450 -3.48 -0.19 10.33
CA ASP A 450 -2.32 0.00 11.17
C ASP A 450 -1.35 1.09 10.63
N ILE A 451 -1.05 1.02 9.32
CA ILE A 451 -0.21 2.00 8.63
C ILE A 451 -0.82 3.40 8.68
N CYS A 452 -2.14 3.53 8.49
CA CYS A 452 -2.82 4.84 8.52
C CYS A 452 -2.70 5.52 9.89
N PHE A 453 -2.85 4.74 10.97
CA PHE A 453 -2.70 5.25 12.33
C PHE A 453 -1.24 5.59 12.65
N PHE A 454 -0.30 4.73 12.27
CA PHE A 454 1.12 4.97 12.48
C PHE A 454 1.59 6.25 11.80
N ARG A 455 1.29 6.43 10.51
CA ARG A 455 1.68 7.63 9.74
C ARG A 455 1.03 8.91 10.27
N LEU A 456 -0.22 8.84 10.71
CA LEU A 456 -0.86 9.96 11.38
C LEU A 456 -0.10 10.34 12.67
N ALA A 457 0.21 9.36 13.52
CA ALA A 457 0.92 9.63 14.77
C ALA A 457 2.30 10.25 14.52
N VAL A 458 3.05 9.79 13.50
CA VAL A 458 4.32 10.42 13.09
C VAL A 458 4.10 11.90 12.75
N SER A 459 3.12 12.21 11.89
CA SER A 459 2.82 13.60 11.51
C SER A 459 2.35 14.47 12.69
N GLU A 460 1.62 13.89 13.65
CA GLU A 460 1.20 14.60 14.88
C GLU A 460 2.41 14.93 15.77
N VAL A 461 3.42 14.04 15.85
CA VAL A 461 4.69 14.33 16.54
C VAL A 461 5.48 15.46 15.88
N GLU A 462 5.48 15.53 14.54
CA GLU A 462 6.15 16.59 13.78
C GLU A 462 5.49 17.96 13.98
N VAL A 463 4.15 18.00 14.08
CA VAL A 463 3.36 19.21 14.37
C VAL A 463 3.40 19.58 15.87
N LYS A 464 4.19 18.86 16.69
CA LYS A 464 4.33 19.04 18.15
C LYS A 464 3.07 18.72 18.96
N ASP A 465 2.13 17.96 18.40
CA ASP A 465 0.96 17.42 19.13
C ASP A 465 1.29 16.04 19.72
N HIS A 466 2.12 16.02 20.76
CA HIS A 466 2.58 14.77 21.38
C HIS A 466 1.47 13.99 22.11
N LEU A 467 0.47 14.69 22.66
CA LEU A 467 -0.66 14.04 23.32
C LEU A 467 -1.62 13.42 22.28
N GLY A 468 -1.91 14.12 21.19
CA GLY A 468 -2.69 13.57 20.08
C GLY A 468 -2.00 12.34 19.46
N ALA A 469 -0.70 12.43 19.20
CA ALA A 469 0.09 11.31 18.68
C ALA A 469 0.03 10.07 19.59
N LEU A 470 0.13 10.26 20.91
CA LEU A 470 0.04 9.16 21.88
C LEU A 470 -1.33 8.47 21.82
N GLN A 471 -2.41 9.27 21.77
CA GLN A 471 -3.78 8.75 21.66
C GLN A 471 -4.00 8.01 20.35
N THR A 472 -3.49 8.55 19.23
CA THR A 472 -3.56 7.90 17.93
C THR A 472 -2.84 6.55 17.94
N LEU A 473 -1.64 6.46 18.52
CA LEU A 473 -0.93 5.18 18.64
C LEU A 473 -1.65 4.17 19.51
N GLN A 474 -2.18 4.59 20.66
CA GLN A 474 -2.90 3.70 21.59
C GLN A 474 -4.23 3.20 21.01
N ALA A 475 -4.80 3.91 20.04
CA ALA A 475 -6.02 3.55 19.34
C ALA A 475 -5.81 2.59 18.16
N ARG A 476 -4.57 2.16 17.86
CA ARG A 476 -4.26 1.26 16.74
C ARG A 476 -4.96 -0.10 16.88
N PRO A 477 -5.48 -0.65 15.78
CA PRO A 477 -5.93 -2.03 15.76
C PRO A 477 -4.71 -2.96 15.76
N PHE A 478 -4.45 -3.63 16.88
CA PHE A 478 -3.37 -4.62 16.99
C PHE A 478 -3.49 -5.67 15.88
N SER A 479 -2.38 -5.94 15.20
CA SER A 479 -2.30 -7.07 14.27
C SER A 479 -2.34 -8.38 15.06
N GLU A 480 -2.94 -9.44 14.52
CA GLU A 480 -2.96 -10.77 15.15
C GLU A 480 -1.51 -11.24 15.38
N GLY A 481 -1.04 -11.17 16.64
CA GLY A 481 0.31 -11.57 17.05
C GLY A 481 1.05 -10.56 17.94
N GLU A 482 0.59 -9.31 18.03
CA GLU A 482 1.18 -8.30 18.90
C GLU A 482 0.50 -8.25 20.28
N PRO A 483 1.25 -8.19 21.40
CA PRO A 483 0.65 -8.06 22.71
C PRO A 483 -0.11 -6.73 22.83
N SER A 484 -1.36 -6.79 23.32
CA SER A 484 -2.18 -5.62 23.61
C SER A 484 -1.49 -4.74 24.65
N ILE A 485 -1.08 -3.54 24.25
CA ILE A 485 -0.46 -2.51 25.12
C ILE A 485 -1.46 -1.95 26.16
N LYS A 486 -2.75 -2.26 26.02
CA LYS A 486 -3.78 -1.86 27.00
C LYS A 486 -3.56 -2.66 28.28
N THR A 487 -2.89 -2.03 29.25
CA THR A 487 -2.43 -2.51 30.57
C THR A 487 -1.09 -3.25 30.62
N ALA A 488 -0.16 -2.98 29.71
CA ALA A 488 1.23 -3.41 29.94
C ALA A 488 1.84 -2.52 31.03
N ASP A 489 1.99 -3.08 32.24
CA ASP A 489 3.06 -2.65 33.15
C ASP A 489 4.35 -2.50 32.34
N PRO A 490 5.22 -1.52 32.66
CA PRO A 490 6.49 -1.36 31.96
C PRO A 490 7.18 -2.74 31.87
N PRO A 491 7.74 -3.13 30.71
CA PRO A 491 8.53 -4.36 30.63
C PRO A 491 9.53 -4.35 31.79
N SER A 492 9.50 -5.41 32.59
CA SER A 492 10.21 -5.45 33.87
C SER A 492 11.68 -5.08 33.67
N PRO A 493 12.27 -4.25 34.55
CA PRO A 493 13.67 -3.86 34.39
C PRO A 493 14.56 -5.12 34.42
N PRO A 494 15.66 -5.17 33.66
CA PRO A 494 16.57 -6.30 33.71
C PRO A 494 17.12 -6.42 35.13
N LEU A 495 16.89 -7.58 35.76
CA LEU A 495 17.53 -7.93 37.03
C LEU A 495 19.04 -7.90 36.78
N ALA A 496 19.72 -6.96 37.42
CA ALA A 496 21.17 -6.96 37.51
C ALA A 496 21.61 -8.22 38.28
N GLU A 497 21.97 -9.28 37.56
CA GLU A 497 22.67 -10.42 38.16
C GLU A 497 24.08 -9.96 38.54
N ALA A 498 24.20 -9.48 39.77
CA ALA A 498 25.45 -9.37 40.48
C ALA A 498 26.03 -10.78 40.65
N SER A 499 27.02 -11.08 39.80
CA SER A 499 28.21 -11.88 40.10
C SER A 499 28.26 -12.52 41.49
N GLN A 500 28.01 -13.83 41.57
CA GLN A 500 28.72 -14.73 42.48
C GLN A 500 29.02 -16.07 41.79
N SER A 501 30.31 -16.27 41.57
CA SER A 501 31.02 -17.51 41.30
C SER A 501 30.56 -18.68 42.18
N ASN A 502 30.38 -19.88 41.60
CA ASN A 502 31.14 -21.09 41.93
C ASN A 502 30.60 -22.36 41.24
N SER A 503 31.52 -23.13 40.63
CA SER A 503 31.53 -24.60 40.43
C SER A 503 30.36 -25.25 39.63
N THR A 504 30.52 -26.19 38.69
CA THR A 504 31.57 -27.05 38.14
C THR A 504 30.89 -27.83 36.98
N PRO A 505 31.61 -28.35 35.96
CA PRO A 505 30.98 -29.01 34.80
C PRO A 505 30.77 -30.52 35.04
N ALA A 506 29.62 -31.05 34.66
CA ALA A 506 29.33 -32.49 34.55
C ALA A 506 28.32 -32.67 33.41
N GLU A 507 28.73 -33.14 32.25
CA GLU A 507 28.89 -34.55 31.83
C GLU A 507 27.66 -35.08 31.06
N VAL A 508 28.01 -35.69 29.92
CA VAL A 508 27.21 -36.27 28.86
C VAL A 508 26.49 -37.54 29.33
N THR A 509 25.22 -37.73 28.93
CA THR A 509 24.66 -39.08 28.69
C THR A 509 23.61 -39.08 27.59
N ASP A 510 23.87 -39.90 26.56
CA ASP A 510 23.01 -40.30 25.44
C ASP A 510 21.69 -40.95 25.84
N ALA A 511 20.64 -40.79 25.02
CA ALA A 511 19.66 -41.85 24.76
C ALA A 511 18.76 -41.61 23.51
N LYS A 512 19.03 -42.42 22.48
CA LYS A 512 18.08 -43.16 21.60
C LYS A 512 17.41 -42.48 20.40
N GLU A 513 17.98 -42.77 19.22
CA GLU A 513 17.26 -42.91 17.94
C GLU A 513 16.56 -44.29 17.82
N PRO A 514 15.57 -44.44 16.91
CA PRO A 514 15.34 -45.69 16.22
C PRO A 514 15.52 -45.55 14.70
N ASN A 515 16.43 -46.38 14.18
CA ASN A 515 16.64 -46.69 12.76
C ASN A 515 15.37 -47.23 12.08
N ASN A 516 15.17 -46.85 10.81
CA ASN A 516 14.62 -47.78 9.82
C ASN A 516 15.21 -47.47 8.43
N GLU A 517 16.15 -48.33 8.02
CA GLU A 517 16.74 -48.39 6.69
C GLU A 517 15.76 -49.05 5.69
N SER A 518 15.66 -48.52 4.47
CA SER A 518 15.69 -49.32 3.23
C SER A 518 15.67 -48.41 1.99
N SER A 519 16.87 -48.25 1.41
CA SER A 519 17.18 -48.43 -0.02
C SER A 519 16.14 -48.01 -1.08
N THR A 520 16.44 -46.97 -1.87
CA THR A 520 16.95 -47.12 -3.26
C THR A 520 17.21 -45.77 -3.92
N GLU A 521 18.37 -45.66 -4.56
CA GLU A 521 18.87 -44.53 -5.31
C GLU A 521 17.93 -44.08 -6.44
N ARG A 522 17.66 -42.78 -6.53
CA ARG A 522 17.41 -42.08 -7.80
C ARG A 522 17.80 -40.62 -7.68
N ALA A 523 18.98 -40.33 -8.22
CA ALA A 523 19.43 -38.99 -8.52
C ALA A 523 18.53 -38.32 -9.58
N LYS A 524 18.42 -36.98 -9.46
CA LYS A 524 18.16 -35.94 -10.48
C LYS A 524 16.87 -35.12 -10.29
N HIS A 525 17.10 -33.82 -10.15
CA HIS A 525 16.21 -32.66 -10.18
C HIS A 525 15.51 -32.27 -8.87
N GLU A 526 16.21 -31.48 -8.03
CA GLU A 526 15.53 -30.49 -7.19
C GLU A 526 14.96 -29.37 -8.08
N PRO A 527 13.65 -29.11 -8.07
CA PRO A 527 13.12 -27.91 -8.70
C PRO A 527 13.42 -26.72 -7.80
N HIS A 528 14.05 -25.68 -8.35
CA HIS A 528 14.14 -24.37 -7.68
C HIS A 528 12.74 -23.94 -7.23
N THR A 529 12.47 -24.03 -5.93
CA THR A 529 11.23 -23.51 -5.34
C THR A 529 11.33 -21.99 -5.30
N VAL A 530 10.96 -21.35 -6.41
CA VAL A 530 10.78 -19.90 -6.48
C VAL A 530 9.56 -19.57 -5.61
N ARG A 531 9.79 -18.88 -4.48
CA ARG A 531 8.71 -18.45 -3.59
C ARG A 531 7.92 -17.33 -4.29
N PRO A 532 6.58 -17.38 -4.30
CA PRO A 532 5.77 -16.34 -4.91
C PRO A 532 6.02 -15.01 -4.19
N THR A 533 6.37 -13.98 -4.97
CA THR A 533 6.42 -12.60 -4.50
C THR A 533 4.98 -12.11 -4.41
N SER A 534 4.37 -12.21 -3.22
CA SER A 534 3.04 -11.62 -3.00
C SER A 534 3.08 -10.12 -3.30
N THR A 535 2.42 -9.74 -4.38
CA THR A 535 2.30 -8.38 -4.93
C THR A 535 1.72 -7.35 -3.94
N SER A 536 1.11 -7.79 -2.84
CA SER A 536 0.63 -6.89 -1.77
C SER A 536 1.72 -6.31 -0.88
N HIS A 537 2.95 -6.84 -0.90
CA HIS A 537 3.96 -6.52 0.11
C HIS A 537 4.84 -5.31 -0.18
N ALA A 538 4.99 -4.88 -1.44
CA ALA A 538 5.97 -3.85 -1.81
C ALA A 538 5.37 -2.46 -2.07
N ALA A 539 4.05 -2.34 -2.31
CA ALA A 539 3.39 -1.03 -2.41
C ALA A 539 2.89 -0.48 -1.06
N CYS A 540 2.80 -1.32 -0.03
CA CYS A 540 2.42 -0.88 1.31
C CYS A 540 3.68 -0.75 2.18
N HIS A 541 4.03 0.46 2.60
CA HIS A 541 5.01 0.66 3.67
C HIS A 541 4.55 -0.12 4.90
N ARG A 542 5.18 -1.27 5.17
CA ARG A 542 4.96 -1.98 6.43
C ARG A 542 5.68 -1.24 7.55
N VAL A 543 5.02 -1.17 8.69
CA VAL A 543 5.66 -0.77 9.94
C VAL A 543 6.70 -1.82 10.27
N LEU A 544 7.96 -1.43 10.35
CA LEU A 544 9.04 -2.36 10.67
C LEU A 544 8.99 -2.74 12.16
N PRO A 545 9.44 -3.95 12.53
CA PRO A 545 9.53 -4.36 13.93
C PRO A 545 10.35 -3.34 14.75
N GLY A 546 9.76 -2.83 15.83
CA GLY A 546 10.38 -1.82 16.70
C GLY A 546 10.01 -0.37 16.40
N GLU A 547 9.46 -0.04 15.22
CA GLU A 547 9.12 1.36 14.88
C GLU A 547 7.99 1.93 15.75
N VAL A 548 7.06 1.08 16.16
CA VAL A 548 5.92 1.46 17.01
C VAL A 548 6.41 1.83 18.40
N GLU A 549 7.19 0.92 18.98
CA GLU A 549 7.82 1.05 20.28
C GLU A 549 8.75 2.27 20.29
N HIS A 550 9.52 2.47 19.22
CA HIS A 550 10.38 3.62 19.05
C HIS A 550 9.58 4.93 19.06
N LEU A 551 8.51 5.03 18.28
CA LEU A 551 7.68 6.23 18.25
C LEU A 551 7.01 6.48 19.62
N HIS A 552 6.58 5.43 20.32
CA HIS A 552 6.08 5.51 21.69
C HIS A 552 7.13 6.10 22.63
N ALA A 553 8.38 5.63 22.54
CA ALA A 553 9.51 6.15 23.32
C ALA A 553 9.79 7.62 23.00
N VAL A 554 9.79 8.02 21.72
CA VAL A 554 9.98 9.42 21.31
C VAL A 554 8.89 10.32 21.92
N ILE A 555 7.62 9.92 21.84
CA ILE A 555 6.49 10.70 22.36
C ILE A 555 6.61 10.86 23.87
N LEU A 556 6.84 9.76 24.61
CA LEU A 556 6.96 9.80 26.06
C LEU A 556 8.16 10.62 26.53
N ARG A 557 9.29 10.54 25.81
CA ARG A 557 10.47 11.38 26.06
C ARG A 557 10.13 12.86 25.92
N ARG A 558 9.42 13.24 24.85
CA ARG A 558 8.99 14.64 24.63
C ARG A 558 7.95 15.12 25.64
N LEU A 559 7.15 14.21 26.21
CA LEU A 559 6.21 14.50 27.30
C LEU A 559 6.88 14.49 28.70
N GLY A 560 8.18 14.25 28.80
CA GLY A 560 8.93 14.20 30.06
C GLY A 560 8.73 12.92 30.89
N ARG A 561 8.05 11.90 30.36
CA ARG A 561 7.84 10.60 31.03
C ARG A 561 9.01 9.65 30.78
N LEU A 562 10.17 9.99 31.34
CA LEU A 562 11.46 9.39 30.96
C LEU A 562 11.58 7.88 31.28
N GLU A 563 11.10 7.42 32.44
CA GLU A 563 11.16 6.00 32.82
C GLU A 563 10.34 5.11 31.88
N LEU A 564 9.14 5.56 31.51
CA LEU A 564 8.32 4.88 30.51
C LEU A 564 8.95 4.98 29.13
N ALA A 565 9.50 6.14 28.76
CA ALA A 565 10.21 6.29 27.49
C ALA A 565 11.37 5.29 27.37
N LEU A 566 12.08 5.03 28.48
CA LEU A 566 13.17 4.06 28.52
C LEU A 566 12.66 2.66 28.25
N SER A 567 11.59 2.23 28.93
CA SER A 567 11.03 0.88 28.75
C SER A 567 10.63 0.61 27.29
N TRP A 568 10.02 1.61 26.63
CA TRP A 568 9.66 1.54 25.21
C TRP A 568 10.87 1.60 24.28
N ALA A 569 11.90 2.39 24.61
CA ALA A 569 13.12 2.45 23.82
C ALA A 569 13.87 1.11 23.83
N THR A 570 13.88 0.41 24.97
CA THR A 570 14.45 -0.95 25.08
C THR A 570 13.64 -1.95 24.28
N ALA A 571 12.32 -1.91 24.37
CA ALA A 571 11.42 -2.78 23.61
C ALA A 571 11.59 -2.61 22.09
N ALA A 572 11.83 -1.39 21.61
CA ALA A 572 12.10 -1.13 20.19
C ALA A 572 13.34 -1.87 19.67
N ILE A 573 14.40 -1.90 20.48
CA ILE A 573 15.65 -2.57 20.13
C ILE A 573 15.45 -4.09 20.17
N GLU A 574 14.81 -4.62 21.22
CA GLU A 574 14.50 -6.05 21.35
C GLU A 574 13.64 -6.57 20.19
N ALA A 575 12.61 -5.80 19.80
CA ALA A 575 11.76 -6.12 18.66
C ALA A 575 12.58 -6.20 17.36
N SER A 576 13.48 -5.25 17.12
CA SER A 576 14.35 -5.24 15.93
C SER A 576 15.33 -6.43 15.89
N GLN A 577 15.89 -6.82 17.05
CA GLN A 577 16.85 -7.92 17.16
C GLN A 577 16.18 -9.29 16.98
N SER A 578 14.94 -9.45 17.47
CA SER A 578 14.20 -10.71 17.35
C SER A 578 14.02 -11.17 15.88
N VAL A 579 13.85 -10.21 14.96
CA VAL A 579 13.61 -10.47 13.53
C VAL A 579 14.89 -10.73 12.75
N ALA A 580 16.01 -10.15 13.18
CA ALA A 580 17.33 -10.38 12.58
C ALA A 580 17.75 -11.87 12.66
N GLY A 581 17.25 -12.62 13.65
CA GLY A 581 17.48 -14.05 13.78
C GLY A 581 16.64 -14.95 12.86
N GLN A 582 15.60 -14.44 12.20
CA GLN A 582 14.57 -15.26 11.52
C GLN A 582 14.41 -15.01 10.02
N THR A 583 15.04 -13.97 9.44
CA THR A 583 14.70 -13.52 8.08
C THR A 583 15.89 -13.40 7.11
N SER A 584 15.63 -13.77 5.85
CA SER A 584 16.55 -13.71 4.71
C SER A 584 17.18 -12.32 4.50
N HIS A 585 18.41 -12.29 4.00
CA HIS A 585 19.32 -11.17 3.68
C HIS A 585 18.72 -9.81 3.25
N ILE A 586 17.48 -9.75 2.75
CA ILE A 586 16.81 -8.54 2.30
C ILE A 586 16.20 -7.75 3.48
N ALA A 587 15.68 -8.43 4.51
CA ALA A 587 15.17 -7.78 5.71
C ALA A 587 16.31 -7.25 6.59
N SER A 588 17.47 -7.91 6.59
CA SER A 588 18.63 -7.49 7.39
C SER A 588 19.24 -6.16 6.91
N LEU A 589 19.12 -5.84 5.62
CA LEU A 589 19.64 -4.57 5.06
C LEU A 589 18.77 -3.36 5.46
N ALA A 590 17.44 -3.52 5.52
CA ALA A 590 16.55 -2.47 5.98
C ALA A 590 16.58 -2.33 7.51
N CYS A 591 16.58 -3.45 8.22
CA CYS A 591 16.65 -3.48 9.69
C CYS A 591 18.00 -2.92 10.19
N GLY A 592 19.09 -3.15 9.45
CA GLY A 592 20.41 -2.60 9.77
C GLY A 592 20.51 -1.07 9.75
N ARG A 593 19.61 -0.36 9.05
CA ARG A 593 19.53 1.12 9.09
C ARG A 593 18.71 1.66 10.26
N ALA A 594 17.80 0.85 10.83
CA ALA A 594 16.90 1.28 11.89
C ALA A 594 17.55 1.22 13.29
N VAL A 595 18.44 0.24 13.52
CA VAL A 595 19.11 0.02 14.81
C VAL A 595 19.87 1.25 15.32
N PRO A 596 20.63 2.01 14.50
CA PRO A 596 21.27 3.25 14.95
C PRO A 596 20.30 4.30 15.49
N ALA A 597 19.13 4.47 14.85
CA ALA A 597 18.13 5.43 15.30
C ALA A 597 17.50 5.01 16.65
N PHE A 598 17.30 3.70 16.84
CA PHE A 598 16.74 3.16 18.09
C PHE A 598 17.71 3.34 19.26
N LEU A 599 18.99 2.99 19.05
CA LEU A 599 20.05 3.20 20.04
C LEU A 599 20.23 4.68 20.36
N TYR A 600 20.25 5.55 19.35
CA TYR A 600 20.37 6.99 19.55
C TYR A 600 19.24 7.57 20.40
N ASN A 601 17.99 7.17 20.16
CA ASN A 601 16.87 7.63 20.98
C ASN A 601 16.94 7.07 22.42
N ARG A 602 17.36 5.82 22.61
CA ARG A 602 17.58 5.27 23.97
C ARG A 602 18.69 6.02 24.70
N ALA A 603 19.77 6.36 24.03
CA ALA A 603 20.83 7.21 24.57
C ALA A 603 20.32 8.59 25.00
N LEU A 604 19.44 9.21 24.21
CA LEU A 604 18.80 10.47 24.60
C LEU A 604 17.96 10.32 25.89
N VAL A 605 17.27 9.20 26.05
CA VAL A 605 16.50 8.92 27.28
C VAL A 605 17.44 8.72 28.47
N PHE A 606 18.49 7.90 28.34
CA PHE A 606 19.49 7.71 29.39
C PHE A 606 20.19 9.03 29.77
N PHE A 607 20.55 9.86 28.79
CA PHE A 607 21.11 11.18 29.03
C PHE A 607 20.16 12.06 29.83
N SER A 608 18.85 12.02 29.52
CA SER A 608 17.82 12.78 30.22
C SER A 608 17.59 12.28 31.66
N LEU A 609 17.86 11.01 31.92
CA LEU A 609 17.82 10.37 33.25
C LEU A 609 19.14 10.53 34.03
N ALA A 610 20.12 11.29 33.51
CA ALA A 610 21.48 11.40 34.06
C ALA A 610 22.24 10.04 34.19
N ARG A 611 21.83 9.04 33.41
CA ARG A 611 22.46 7.72 33.31
C ARG A 611 23.54 7.73 32.23
N TYR A 612 24.60 8.48 32.48
CA TYR A 612 25.59 8.83 31.46
C TYR A 612 26.44 7.64 31.00
N ALA A 613 26.67 6.63 31.83
CA ALA A 613 27.44 5.45 31.45
C ALA A 613 26.69 4.61 30.41
N GLU A 614 25.40 4.37 30.62
CA GLU A 614 24.54 3.66 29.68
C GLU A 614 24.28 4.48 28.41
N ALA A 615 24.09 5.80 28.54
CA ALA A 615 23.99 6.69 27.39
C ALA A 615 25.26 6.63 26.52
N LEU A 616 26.44 6.63 27.14
CA LEU A 616 27.72 6.59 26.43
C LEU A 616 27.87 5.28 25.64
N ALA A 617 27.47 4.14 26.22
CA ALA A 617 27.54 2.85 25.55
C ALA A 617 26.70 2.82 24.27
N ASP A 618 25.45 3.30 24.32
CA ASP A 618 24.57 3.36 23.14
C ASP A 618 25.08 4.33 22.08
N VAL A 619 25.58 5.51 22.48
CA VAL A 619 26.12 6.49 21.53
C VAL A 619 27.40 6.01 20.87
N GLN A 620 28.27 5.31 21.60
CA GLN A 620 29.50 4.75 21.03
C GLN A 620 29.19 3.72 19.93
N GLU A 621 28.12 2.93 20.09
CA GLU A 621 27.69 2.02 19.02
C GLU A 621 27.15 2.79 17.81
N CYS A 622 26.42 3.89 18.05
CA CYS A 622 25.96 4.78 16.97
C CYS A 622 27.13 5.42 16.22
N THR A 623 28.13 5.95 16.92
CA THR A 623 29.29 6.59 16.28
C THR A 623 30.17 5.60 15.53
N ARG A 624 30.32 4.37 16.05
CA ARG A 624 30.95 3.26 15.30
C ARG A 624 30.22 2.98 13.99
N ALA A 625 28.88 2.91 14.03
CA ALA A 625 28.07 2.71 12.82
C ALA A 625 28.22 3.86 11.82
N CYS A 626 28.41 5.10 12.29
CA CYS A 626 28.64 6.28 11.46
C CYS A 626 30.07 6.42 10.92
N SER A 627 31.07 5.75 11.51
CA SER A 627 32.49 5.91 11.14
C SER A 627 32.89 5.26 9.80
N GLU A 628 32.07 4.36 9.26
CA GLU A 628 32.27 3.82 7.91
C GLU A 628 31.98 4.89 6.86
N ALA A 629 32.98 5.29 6.07
CA ALA A 629 32.90 6.42 5.13
C ALA A 629 31.71 6.34 4.15
N GLU A 630 31.37 5.13 3.69
CA GLU A 630 30.22 4.90 2.80
C GLU A 630 28.88 5.16 3.49
N ARG A 631 28.79 4.89 4.80
CA ARG A 631 27.58 5.10 5.59
C ARG A 631 27.42 6.56 6.02
N ALA A 632 28.51 7.27 6.28
CA ALA A 632 28.47 8.70 6.60
C ALA A 632 27.89 9.53 5.44
N VAL A 633 28.24 9.20 4.19
CA VAL A 633 27.66 9.87 3.00
C VAL A 633 26.15 9.61 2.89
N ALA A 634 25.70 8.40 3.26
CA ALA A 634 24.29 8.03 3.21
C ALA A 634 23.43 8.74 4.28
N LEU A 635 23.99 9.03 5.45
CA LEU A 635 23.29 9.69 6.57
C LEU A 635 23.33 11.23 6.49
N GLY A 636 24.22 11.80 5.67
CA GLY A 636 24.31 13.25 5.48
C GLY A 636 24.56 14.02 6.79
N ALA A 637 23.80 15.10 7.00
CA ALA A 637 23.95 15.97 8.18
C ALA A 637 23.59 15.28 9.50
N GLU A 638 22.77 14.22 9.47
CA GLU A 638 22.34 13.45 10.64
C GLU A 638 23.48 12.60 11.22
N ALA A 639 24.55 12.34 10.45
CA ALA A 639 25.73 11.65 10.95
C ALA A 639 26.43 12.40 12.10
N ALA A 640 26.20 13.72 12.24
CA ALA A 640 26.78 14.54 13.30
C ALA A 640 26.09 14.39 14.67
N ASP A 641 24.83 13.95 14.69
CA ASP A 641 23.99 13.90 15.88
C ASP A 641 24.54 12.97 16.98
N PRO A 642 25.00 11.73 16.67
CA PRO A 642 25.62 10.86 17.66
C PRO A 642 26.89 11.49 18.28
N TYR A 643 27.75 12.13 17.48
CA TYR A 643 28.96 12.79 17.99
C TYR A 643 28.62 14.00 18.87
N TYR A 644 27.58 14.76 18.52
CA TYR A 644 27.09 15.86 19.34
C TYR A 644 26.60 15.35 20.71
N LEU A 645 25.79 14.30 20.72
CA LEU A 645 25.33 13.69 21.97
C LEU A 645 26.49 13.10 22.79
N GLN A 646 27.47 12.46 22.13
CA GLN A 646 28.67 11.94 22.77
C GLN A 646 29.44 13.05 23.48
N GLY A 647 29.63 14.20 22.82
CA GLY A 647 30.30 15.36 23.40
C GLY A 647 29.58 15.87 24.65
N ARG A 648 28.24 15.93 24.61
CA ARG A 648 27.43 16.30 25.78
C ARG A 648 27.55 15.30 26.93
N ILE A 649 27.56 14.00 26.64
CA ILE A 649 27.74 12.95 27.65
C ILE A 649 29.12 13.05 28.29
N HIS A 650 30.18 13.19 27.49
CA HIS A 650 31.54 13.38 28.01
C HIS A 650 31.68 14.64 28.86
N HIS A 651 31.01 15.73 28.45
CA HIS A 651 30.98 16.96 29.25
C HIS A 651 30.32 16.73 30.61
N SER A 652 29.18 16.05 30.66
CA SER A 652 28.50 15.68 31.91
C SER A 652 29.29 14.72 32.79
N LEU A 653 30.18 13.92 32.21
CA LEU A 653 31.09 13.02 32.93
C LEU A 653 32.39 13.73 33.40
N GLY A 654 32.57 15.02 33.12
CA GLY A 654 33.79 15.77 33.43
C GLY A 654 34.98 15.50 32.49
N ALA A 655 34.78 14.69 31.44
CA ALA A 655 35.80 14.37 30.43
C ALA A 655 35.87 15.46 29.35
N HIS A 656 36.26 16.68 29.74
CA HIS A 656 36.20 17.87 28.88
C HIS A 656 37.00 17.76 27.57
N SER A 657 38.15 17.08 27.58
CA SER A 657 38.96 16.84 26.37
C SER A 657 38.21 15.96 25.36
N ALA A 658 37.71 14.81 25.80
CA ALA A 658 36.92 13.90 24.97
C ALA A 658 35.62 14.54 24.47
N ALA A 659 35.02 15.42 25.30
CA ALA A 659 33.85 16.20 24.93
C ALA A 659 34.17 17.16 23.76
N LEU A 660 35.28 17.89 23.85
CA LEU A 660 35.72 18.81 22.81
C LEU A 660 36.05 18.07 21.51
N ASP A 661 36.72 16.91 21.59
CA ASP A 661 37.02 16.07 20.43
C ASP A 661 35.73 15.62 19.72
N SER A 662 34.75 15.13 20.48
CA SER A 662 33.47 14.68 19.94
C SER A 662 32.68 15.81 19.26
N LEU A 663 32.63 17.01 19.87
CA LEU A 663 31.99 18.17 19.24
C LEU A 663 32.75 18.66 18.00
N THR A 664 34.07 18.52 18.00
CA THR A 664 34.90 18.86 16.83
C THR A 664 34.60 17.91 15.66
N GLU A 665 34.43 16.62 15.91
CA GLU A 665 33.98 15.65 14.89
C GLU A 665 32.55 15.95 14.40
N ALA A 666 31.62 16.28 15.30
CA ALA A 666 30.27 16.68 14.92
C ALA A 666 30.29 17.89 13.95
N LEU A 667 31.13 18.89 14.23
CA LEU A 667 31.27 20.08 13.39
C LEU A 667 31.91 19.77 12.02
N LYS A 668 32.83 18.80 11.94
CA LYS A 668 33.40 18.34 10.66
C LYS A 668 32.34 17.70 9.76
N LEU A 669 31.45 16.90 10.34
CA LEU A 669 30.36 16.22 9.62
C LEU A 669 29.25 17.20 9.22
N ASN A 670 28.91 18.14 10.10
CA ASN A 670 27.90 19.15 9.83
C ASN A 670 28.37 20.55 10.27
N PRO A 671 28.98 21.33 9.35
CA PRO A 671 29.42 22.69 9.65
C PRO A 671 28.27 23.65 10.02
N SER A 672 27.02 23.33 9.67
CA SER A 672 25.87 24.17 10.01
C SER A 672 25.56 24.20 11.51
N LEU A 673 26.04 23.20 12.28
CA LEU A 673 25.91 23.16 13.74
C LEU A 673 26.53 24.38 14.42
N GLN A 674 27.51 25.03 13.80
CA GLN A 674 28.09 26.28 14.31
C GLN A 674 27.05 27.41 14.45
N ARG A 675 25.97 27.36 13.66
CA ARG A 675 24.85 28.31 13.73
C ARG A 675 23.72 27.85 14.65
N THR A 676 23.85 26.72 15.32
CA THR A 676 22.87 26.25 16.30
C THR A 676 23.24 26.78 17.68
N PRO A 677 22.47 27.69 18.30
CA PRO A 677 22.91 28.40 19.51
C PRO A 677 23.31 27.49 20.69
N PRO A 678 22.57 26.40 21.01
CA PRO A 678 22.97 25.46 22.06
C PRO A 678 24.30 24.75 21.77
N PHE A 679 24.57 24.40 20.50
CA PHE A 679 25.81 23.75 20.10
C PHE A 679 26.99 24.72 20.22
N ALA A 680 26.86 25.90 19.64
CA ALA A 680 27.91 26.93 19.66
C ALA A 680 28.28 27.34 21.10
N TYR A 681 27.29 27.45 22.00
CA TYR A 681 27.52 27.70 23.42
C TYR A 681 28.28 26.54 24.08
N ALA A 682 27.83 25.30 23.92
CA ALA A 682 28.49 24.13 24.52
C ALA A 682 29.94 23.96 24.03
N TYR A 683 30.17 24.20 22.73
CA TYR A 683 31.50 24.19 22.13
C TYR A 683 32.38 25.31 22.68
N GLY A 684 31.83 26.53 22.83
CA GLY A 684 32.53 27.67 23.43
C GLY A 684 32.96 27.42 24.88
N VAL A 685 32.09 26.79 25.69
CA VAL A 685 32.40 26.38 27.07
C VAL A 685 33.60 25.42 27.11
N LEU A 686 33.58 24.38 26.27
CA LEU A 686 34.67 23.39 26.24
C LEU A 686 35.98 23.98 25.72
N LEU A 687 35.93 24.89 24.74
CA LEU A 687 37.09 25.64 24.28
C LEU A 687 37.68 26.54 25.37
N ALA A 688 36.82 27.17 26.18
CA ALA A 688 37.24 27.98 27.32
C ALA A 688 37.94 27.13 28.38
N ILE A 689 37.39 25.95 28.71
CA ILE A 689 38.01 24.99 29.63
C ILE A 689 39.36 24.49 29.09
N ALA A 690 39.48 24.30 27.77
CA ALA A 690 40.73 23.92 27.11
C ALA A 690 41.75 25.07 26.98
N GLY A 691 41.43 26.29 27.44
CA GLY A 691 42.30 27.48 27.33
C GLY A 691 42.37 28.09 25.93
N ARG A 692 41.54 27.65 24.98
CA ARG A 692 41.47 28.18 23.60
C ARG A 692 40.58 29.43 23.55
N LEU A 693 41.01 30.48 24.26
CA LEU A 693 40.19 31.66 24.56
C LEU A 693 39.67 32.39 23.32
N SER A 694 40.50 32.59 22.30
CA SER A 694 40.09 33.26 21.06
C SER A 694 38.98 32.51 20.31
N GLU A 695 39.04 31.18 20.33
CA GLU A 695 38.05 30.32 19.69
C GLU A 695 36.77 30.24 20.52
N ALA A 696 36.90 30.18 21.85
CA ALA A 696 35.77 30.25 22.77
C ALA A 696 34.97 31.56 22.57
N LEU A 697 35.65 32.70 22.47
CA LEU A 697 35.05 34.00 22.18
C LEU A 697 34.27 33.99 20.86
N ALA A 698 34.85 33.41 19.80
CA ALA A 698 34.18 33.27 18.51
C ALA A 698 32.92 32.39 18.61
N ALA A 699 32.99 31.28 19.32
CA ALA A 699 31.87 30.37 19.52
C ALA A 699 30.72 31.01 20.32
N PHE A 700 31.02 31.69 21.43
CA PHE A 700 30.01 32.44 22.19
C PHE A 700 29.37 33.57 21.37
N THR A 701 30.18 34.27 20.57
CA THR A 701 29.67 35.33 19.68
C THR A 701 28.74 34.75 18.61
N ALA A 702 29.09 33.60 18.02
CA ALA A 702 28.23 32.90 17.08
C ALA A 702 26.90 32.46 17.73
N ALA A 703 26.96 31.93 18.96
CA ALA A 703 25.77 31.52 19.71
C ALA A 703 24.80 32.69 19.95
N ILE A 704 25.33 33.85 20.34
CA ILE A 704 24.54 35.07 20.57
C ILE A 704 23.91 35.57 19.27
N ILE A 705 24.70 35.69 18.20
CA ILE A 705 24.21 36.19 16.90
C ILE A 705 23.10 35.28 16.37
N ALA A 706 23.35 33.97 16.32
CA ALA A 706 22.38 33.00 15.82
C ALA A 706 21.07 33.05 16.60
N HIS A 707 21.12 33.13 17.93
CA HIS A 707 19.91 33.24 18.74
C HIS A 707 19.16 34.56 18.50
N THR A 708 19.88 35.69 18.33
CA THR A 708 19.24 36.98 18.04
C THR A 708 18.58 37.01 16.66
N GLU A 709 19.19 36.37 15.66
CA GLU A 709 18.61 36.22 14.32
C GLU A 709 17.39 35.30 14.35
N GLU A 710 17.46 34.16 15.05
CA GLU A 710 16.33 33.24 15.25
C GLU A 710 15.14 33.93 15.94
N ALA A 711 15.40 34.68 17.02
CA ALA A 711 14.37 35.44 17.74
C ALA A 711 13.76 36.55 16.88
N ALA A 712 14.57 37.24 16.06
CA ALA A 712 14.08 38.26 15.13
C ALA A 712 13.19 37.66 14.04
N ALA A 713 13.58 36.52 13.44
CA ALA A 713 12.80 35.80 12.44
C ALA A 713 11.47 35.28 13.01
N ALA A 714 11.48 34.76 14.24
CA ALA A 714 10.26 34.34 14.94
C ALA A 714 9.33 35.54 15.24
N ALA A 715 9.89 36.70 15.61
CA ALA A 715 9.11 37.91 15.84
C ALA A 715 8.49 38.47 14.56
N THR A 716 9.18 38.41 13.42
CA THR A 716 8.62 38.80 12.12
C THR A 716 7.47 37.89 11.70
N ALA A 717 7.63 36.56 11.83
CA ALA A 717 6.58 35.60 11.51
C ALA A 717 5.32 35.81 12.39
N ARG A 718 5.50 36.05 13.70
CA ARG A 718 4.38 36.36 14.61
C ARG A 718 3.65 37.66 14.26
N ARG A 719 4.36 38.69 13.76
CA ARG A 719 3.73 39.96 13.34
C ARG A 719 2.86 39.81 12.09
N GLU A 720 3.24 38.91 11.19
CA GLU A 720 2.45 38.59 9.99
C GLU A 720 1.17 37.83 10.35
N GLU A 721 1.21 36.94 11.35
CA GLU A 721 0.03 36.19 11.82
C GLU A 721 -0.86 37.02 12.77
N HIS A 722 -0.27 37.88 13.61
CA HIS A 722 -0.98 38.65 14.64
C HIS A 722 -0.41 40.07 14.80
N PRO A 723 -0.90 41.07 14.05
CA PRO A 723 -0.37 42.44 14.09
C PRO A 723 -0.61 43.21 15.40
N VAL A 724 -1.35 42.63 16.36
CA VAL A 724 -1.85 43.32 17.57
C VAL A 724 -1.02 43.02 18.83
N LEU A 725 -0.12 42.03 18.80
CA LEU A 725 0.74 41.70 19.95
C LEU A 725 2.18 42.13 19.69
N GLY A 726 2.55 43.29 20.24
CA GLY A 726 3.92 43.82 20.20
C GLY A 726 4.90 42.94 20.97
N GLY A 727 5.45 41.91 20.31
CA GLY A 727 6.48 41.05 20.87
C GLY A 727 7.84 41.77 20.89
N GLY A 728 8.37 42.03 22.09
CA GLY A 728 9.76 42.45 22.27
C GLY A 728 10.70 41.33 21.80
N ALA A 729 11.81 41.70 21.15
CA ALA A 729 12.82 40.73 20.73
C ALA A 729 13.36 40.00 21.96
N GLU A 730 13.18 38.68 22.02
CA GLU A 730 13.78 37.85 23.06
C GLU A 730 15.30 37.98 22.96
N CYS A 731 15.94 38.49 24.02
CA CYS A 731 17.39 38.53 24.11
C CYS A 731 17.94 37.09 24.20
N ALA A 732 19.13 36.87 23.63
CA ALA A 732 19.84 35.60 23.83
C ALA A 732 20.00 35.29 25.33
N PRO A 733 20.07 34.00 25.72
CA PRO A 733 20.17 33.60 27.12
C PRO A 733 21.30 34.35 27.84
N LEU A 734 21.01 34.91 29.01
CA LEU A 734 21.97 35.76 29.74
C LEU A 734 23.28 35.04 30.05
N GLY A 735 23.25 33.71 30.21
CA GLY A 735 24.45 32.89 30.38
C GLY A 735 25.45 33.00 29.23
N TYR A 736 25.00 33.25 27.99
CA TYR A 736 25.90 33.36 26.83
C TYR A 736 26.74 34.64 26.92
N TYR A 737 26.11 35.75 27.30
CA TYR A 737 26.80 37.01 27.55
C TYR A 737 27.73 36.90 28.75
N HIS A 738 27.29 36.22 29.81
CA HIS A 738 28.11 36.04 31.00
C HIS A 738 29.41 35.29 30.69
N GLU A 739 29.34 34.17 29.98
CA GLU A 739 30.53 33.40 29.61
C GLU A 739 31.43 34.17 28.64
N ARG A 740 30.88 34.89 27.66
CA ARG A 740 31.67 35.74 26.77
C ARG A 740 32.39 36.87 27.54
N ALA A 741 31.73 37.46 28.54
CA ALA A 741 32.32 38.50 29.39
C ALA A 741 33.55 38.00 30.14
N LYS A 742 33.50 36.77 30.69
CA LYS A 742 34.65 36.12 31.34
C LYS A 742 35.83 35.99 30.38
N ILE A 743 35.58 35.56 29.14
CA ILE A 743 36.64 35.42 28.12
C ILE A 743 37.23 36.79 27.74
N TYR A 744 36.41 37.82 27.57
CA TYR A 744 36.91 39.18 27.35
C TYR A 744 37.81 39.66 28.50
N GLN A 745 37.43 39.37 29.75
CA GLN A 745 38.22 39.74 30.94
C GLN A 745 39.57 39.01 30.97
N GLN A 746 39.61 37.72 30.60
CA GLN A 746 40.85 36.94 30.50
C GLN A 746 41.76 37.41 29.35
N LEU A 747 41.20 37.92 28.26
CA LEU A 747 41.94 38.48 27.12
C LEU A 747 42.38 39.94 27.35
N GLY A 748 42.01 40.58 28.47
CA GLY A 748 42.30 41.98 28.77
C GLY A 748 41.38 43.00 28.08
N SER A 749 40.32 42.56 27.41
CA SER A 749 39.32 43.41 26.74
C SER A 749 38.23 43.87 27.71
N TYR A 750 38.62 44.61 28.76
CA TYR A 750 37.73 44.98 29.85
C TYR A 750 36.53 45.84 29.43
N ALA A 751 36.66 46.66 28.38
CA ALA A 751 35.56 47.47 27.87
C ALA A 751 34.41 46.63 27.30
N ASP A 752 34.74 45.53 26.61
CA ASP A 752 33.74 44.61 26.05
C ASP A 752 33.17 43.67 27.12
N ALA A 753 34.00 43.20 28.06
CA ALA A 753 33.53 42.47 29.24
C ALA A 753 32.48 43.28 30.02
N LEU A 754 32.73 44.58 30.22
CA LEU A 754 31.80 45.46 30.91
C LEU A 754 30.45 45.59 30.18
N ARG A 755 30.45 45.65 28.84
CA ARG A 755 29.21 45.70 28.04
C ARG A 755 28.36 44.45 28.27
N ASP A 756 28.98 43.28 28.21
CA ASP A 756 28.27 42.01 28.42
C ASP A 756 27.77 41.86 29.87
N TYR A 757 28.58 42.23 30.88
CA TYR A 757 28.12 42.22 32.27
C TYR A 757 26.96 43.18 32.52
N ASN A 758 26.89 44.30 31.81
CA ASN A 758 25.74 45.19 31.88
C ASN A 758 24.47 44.56 31.28
N VAL A 759 24.58 43.78 30.21
CA VAL A 759 23.46 42.99 29.67
C VAL A 759 22.98 41.96 30.71
N VAL A 760 23.91 41.20 31.30
CA VAL A 760 23.60 40.16 32.32
C VAL A 760 22.88 40.75 33.54
N LEU A 761 23.29 41.95 33.97
CA LEU A 761 22.75 42.62 35.16
C LEU A 761 21.60 43.58 34.85
N GLY A 762 21.13 43.65 33.60
CA GLY A 762 20.04 44.54 33.18
C GLY A 762 20.33 46.03 33.38
N ARG A 763 21.60 46.45 33.36
CA ARG A 763 21.99 47.86 33.54
C ARG A 763 22.04 48.58 32.20
N ALA A 764 21.32 49.70 32.09
CA ALA A 764 21.41 50.56 30.92
C ALA A 764 22.81 51.22 30.82
N PRO A 765 23.42 51.29 29.62
CA PRO A 765 24.70 51.97 29.44
C PRO A 765 24.57 53.45 29.81
N GLY A 766 25.32 53.89 30.83
CA GLY A 766 25.35 55.29 31.27
C GLY A 766 24.25 55.72 32.25
N ALA A 767 23.46 54.81 32.81
CA ALA A 767 22.53 55.16 33.88
C ALA A 767 23.30 55.51 35.17
N PRO A 768 23.11 56.71 35.75
CA PRO A 768 23.69 57.05 37.04
C PRO A 768 23.10 56.16 38.14
N LEU A 769 23.93 55.82 39.13
CA LEU A 769 23.55 55.05 40.31
C LEU A 769 22.35 55.71 41.01
N ALA A 770 21.16 55.13 40.87
CA ALA A 770 20.06 55.47 41.76
C ALA A 770 20.42 54.95 43.15
N ALA A 771 20.53 55.86 44.13
CA ALA A 771 20.71 55.54 45.53
C ALA A 771 19.67 54.48 45.98
N PRO A 772 20.02 53.55 46.88
CA PRO A 772 19.09 52.53 47.32
C PRO A 772 17.85 53.20 47.93
N LEU A 773 16.70 53.02 47.29
CA LEU A 773 15.41 53.40 47.87
C LEU A 773 15.22 52.57 49.15
N ALA A 774 15.46 53.22 50.28
CA ALA A 774 15.11 52.69 51.58
C ALA A 774 13.59 52.47 51.63
N GLY A 775 13.18 51.19 51.67
CA GLY A 775 11.77 50.80 51.79
C GLY A 775 11.16 50.37 50.46
N GLY A 776 11.17 49.07 50.19
CA GLY A 776 10.55 48.51 49.00
C GLY A 776 10.68 46.99 48.97
N THR A 777 9.81 46.32 49.74
CA THR A 777 9.60 44.88 49.69
C THR A 777 9.00 44.49 48.33
N SER A 778 9.83 44.20 47.33
CA SER A 778 9.54 43.21 46.27
C SER A 778 10.68 43.18 45.27
N THR A 779 11.37 42.04 45.17
CA THR A 779 11.66 41.33 43.92
C THR A 779 12.69 40.24 44.24
N THR A 780 12.31 39.01 43.95
CA THR A 780 13.12 37.80 44.05
C THR A 780 14.40 37.96 43.23
N ALA A 781 15.50 38.37 43.87
CA ALA A 781 16.81 38.47 43.22
C ALA A 781 17.31 37.05 42.90
N SER A 782 17.59 36.81 41.62
CA SER A 782 18.07 35.53 41.11
C SER A 782 19.42 35.15 41.75
N PRO A 783 19.60 33.91 42.22
CA PRO A 783 20.84 33.45 42.88
C PRO A 783 22.14 33.58 42.06
N SER A 784 22.06 33.87 40.75
CA SER A 784 23.22 34.02 39.84
C SER A 784 23.77 35.44 39.73
N ALA A 785 23.14 36.46 40.33
CA ALA A 785 23.52 37.85 40.11
C ALA A 785 24.86 38.25 40.75
N TRP A 786 25.27 37.60 41.85
CA TRP A 786 26.45 38.02 42.61
C TRP A 786 27.77 37.69 41.89
N ASN A 787 27.88 36.55 41.19
CA ASN A 787 29.04 36.22 40.36
C ASN A 787 29.31 37.29 39.29
N ALA A 788 28.23 37.73 38.63
CA ALA A 788 28.30 38.79 37.62
C ALA A 788 28.71 40.13 38.24
N LEU A 789 28.24 40.43 39.46
CA LEU A 789 28.64 41.63 40.20
C LEU A 789 30.12 41.61 40.57
N VAL A 790 30.65 40.49 41.08
CA VAL A 790 32.07 40.32 41.41
C VAL A 790 32.93 40.57 40.18
N ASN A 791 32.65 39.86 39.08
CA ASN A 791 33.49 39.99 37.88
C ASN A 791 33.32 41.35 37.20
N ARG A 792 32.15 41.99 37.29
CA ARG A 792 32.01 43.38 36.84
C ARG A 792 32.79 44.35 37.73
N ALA A 793 32.79 44.17 39.04
CA ALA A 793 33.58 44.99 39.95
C ALA A 793 35.08 44.92 39.63
N LEU A 794 35.60 43.71 39.40
CA LEU A 794 37.00 43.51 38.98
C LEU A 794 37.28 44.12 37.59
N THR A 795 36.34 43.98 36.65
CA THR A 795 36.43 44.64 35.32
C THR A 795 36.46 46.17 35.44
N LEU A 796 35.62 46.74 36.30
CA LEU A 796 35.56 48.19 36.57
C LEU A 796 36.84 48.68 37.26
N LYS A 797 37.42 47.88 38.17
CA LYS A 797 38.71 48.14 38.81
C LYS A 797 39.83 48.27 37.76
N GLU A 798 39.91 47.34 36.82
CA GLU A 798 40.89 47.38 35.71
C GLU A 798 40.67 48.58 34.78
N LEU A 799 39.41 49.03 34.62
CA LEU A 799 39.04 50.25 33.91
C LEU A 799 39.20 51.54 34.73
N LYS A 800 39.73 51.47 35.96
CA LYS A 800 39.92 52.59 36.91
C LYS A 800 38.62 53.30 37.33
N ARG A 801 37.49 52.59 37.29
CA ARG A 801 36.16 53.07 37.73
C ARG A 801 35.86 52.58 39.15
N TYR A 802 36.66 53.06 40.10
CA TYR A 802 36.71 52.50 41.46
C TYR A 802 35.41 52.67 42.25
N ASP A 803 34.70 53.80 42.10
CA ASP A 803 33.45 54.04 42.83
C ASP A 803 32.37 53.01 42.45
N GLU A 804 32.21 52.76 41.15
CA GLU A 804 31.26 51.75 40.65
C GLU A 804 31.70 50.33 41.02
N ALA A 805 33.02 50.06 40.96
CA ALA A 805 33.57 48.78 41.38
C ALA A 805 33.27 48.49 42.85
N ALA A 806 33.45 49.48 43.74
CA ALA A 806 33.16 49.35 45.16
C ALA A 806 31.68 49.07 45.42
N MET A 807 30.76 49.75 44.70
CA MET A 807 29.33 49.53 44.85
C MET A 807 28.88 48.15 44.39
N ASP A 808 29.46 47.64 43.30
CA ASP A 808 29.20 46.28 42.82
C ASP A 808 29.77 45.23 43.75
N TRP A 809 30.96 45.48 44.31
CA TRP A 809 31.58 44.61 45.31
C TRP A 809 30.74 44.53 46.59
N ASP A 810 30.26 45.67 47.09
CA ASP A 810 29.36 45.73 48.24
C ASP A 810 28.03 45.01 47.97
N ALA A 811 27.51 45.11 46.74
CA ALA A 811 26.31 44.39 46.34
C ALA A 811 26.55 42.87 46.27
N ALA A 812 27.73 42.45 45.78
CA ALA A 812 28.13 41.06 45.77
C ALA A 812 28.30 40.51 47.19
N LEU A 813 28.98 41.23 48.09
CA LEU A 813 29.14 40.87 49.50
C LEU A 813 27.81 40.68 50.22
N ARG A 814 26.82 41.54 49.95
CA ARG A 814 25.45 41.38 50.51
C ARG A 814 24.71 40.14 49.98
N SER A 815 25.12 39.62 48.83
CA SER A 815 24.46 38.51 48.15
C SER A 815 25.21 37.18 48.32
N ASP A 816 26.49 37.23 48.72
CA ASP A 816 27.35 36.06 48.93
C ASP A 816 26.90 35.28 50.17
N ARG A 817 26.44 34.04 49.95
CA ARG A 817 26.07 33.10 51.02
C ARG A 817 27.21 32.19 51.45
N SER A 818 28.29 32.11 50.66
CA SER A 818 29.44 31.25 50.93
C SER A 818 30.40 31.83 51.98
N GLY A 819 30.38 33.15 52.14
CA GLY A 819 31.34 33.89 52.96
C GLY A 819 32.73 34.01 52.32
N LEU A 820 32.94 33.46 51.12
CA LEU A 820 34.21 33.49 50.41
C LEU A 820 34.69 34.92 50.17
N LEU A 821 33.80 35.83 49.75
CA LEU A 821 34.18 37.21 49.45
C LEU A 821 34.60 37.97 50.72
N ALA A 822 34.05 37.60 51.88
CA ALA A 822 34.40 38.22 53.15
C ALA A 822 35.80 37.83 53.66
N THR A 823 36.40 36.76 53.11
CA THR A 823 37.77 36.34 53.46
C THR A 823 38.86 37.10 52.71
N LEU A 824 38.52 37.77 51.60
CA LEU A 824 39.46 38.49 50.77
C LEU A 824 39.81 39.85 51.40
N THR A 825 41.10 40.12 51.54
CA THR A 825 41.61 41.43 51.95
C THR A 825 41.55 42.42 50.79
N SER A 826 41.62 43.72 51.08
CA SER A 826 41.71 44.75 50.03
C SER A 826 42.94 44.55 49.12
N HIS A 827 44.02 43.98 49.65
CA HIS A 827 45.19 43.61 48.86
C HIS A 827 44.87 42.47 47.89
N ASP A 828 44.15 41.43 48.33
CA ASP A 828 43.75 40.31 47.46
C ASP A 828 42.88 40.79 46.29
N VAL A 829 41.88 41.64 46.57
CA VAL A 829 40.99 42.20 45.53
C VAL A 829 41.75 43.10 44.56
N TYR A 830 42.78 43.81 45.04
CA TYR A 830 43.62 44.65 44.19
C TYR A 830 44.45 43.83 43.19
N GLU A 831 45.02 42.71 43.63
CA GLU A 831 45.84 41.81 42.80
C GLU A 831 44.98 40.98 41.82
N LEU A 832 43.73 40.68 42.17
CA LEU A 832 42.84 39.87 41.33
C LEU A 832 42.34 40.64 40.12
N SER A 833 42.75 40.26 38.91
CA SER A 833 42.18 40.78 37.66
C SER A 833 40.77 40.25 37.36
N TYR A 834 40.44 39.05 37.85
CA TYR A 834 39.15 38.39 37.71
C TYR A 834 39.04 37.22 38.71
N MET A 835 37.85 36.63 38.90
CA MET A 835 37.66 35.51 39.82
C MET A 835 36.96 34.32 39.13
N HIS A 836 37.65 33.16 39.10
CA HIS A 836 37.04 31.89 38.71
C HIS A 836 36.19 31.35 39.87
N LEU A 837 34.92 31.72 39.92
CA LEU A 837 33.98 31.22 40.92
C LEU A 837 33.44 29.81 40.59
N CYS A 838 33.49 29.45 39.31
CA CYS A 838 33.11 28.14 38.77
C CYS A 838 33.81 27.94 37.40
N LEU A 839 33.81 26.70 36.91
CA LEU A 839 34.22 26.45 35.53
C LEU A 839 33.23 27.12 34.56
N PRO A 840 33.66 27.52 33.36
CA PRO A 840 32.76 28.00 32.31
C PRO A 840 31.54 27.07 32.16
N GLY A 841 30.33 27.62 32.22
CA GLY A 841 29.08 26.86 32.08
C GLY A 841 28.55 26.16 33.32
N GLU A 842 29.28 26.13 34.44
CA GLU A 842 28.83 25.53 35.72
C GLU A 842 28.11 26.52 36.66
N GLU A 843 27.80 27.72 36.18
CA GLU A 843 27.06 28.70 36.98
C GLU A 843 25.66 28.20 37.31
N LEU A 844 25.48 27.83 38.59
CA LEU A 844 24.27 27.31 39.21
C LEU A 844 23.01 28.05 38.71
N THR A 845 22.31 27.46 37.75
CA THR A 845 20.87 27.54 37.68
C THR A 845 20.37 27.06 39.04
N ALA A 846 19.77 27.97 39.81
CA ALA A 846 19.20 27.64 41.11
C ALA A 846 18.20 26.50 40.95
N VAL A 847 18.67 25.27 41.14
CA VAL A 847 17.82 24.17 41.56
C VAL A 847 17.33 24.63 42.93
N ALA A 848 16.03 24.90 43.00
CA ALA A 848 15.35 24.99 44.28
C ALA A 848 15.67 23.68 45.00
N VAL A 849 16.62 23.74 45.93
CA VAL A 849 16.72 22.75 46.98
C VAL A 849 15.45 22.97 47.78
N GLU A 850 14.40 22.23 47.44
CA GLU A 850 13.35 21.92 48.40
C GLU A 850 14.08 21.24 49.57
N GLU A 851 14.12 21.91 50.72
CA GLU A 851 14.54 21.28 51.95
C GLU A 851 13.71 20.01 52.15
N PRO A 852 14.31 18.87 52.54
CA PRO A 852 13.54 17.69 52.85
C PRO A 852 12.66 17.99 54.07
N SER A 853 11.33 17.87 53.91
CA SER A 853 10.43 17.71 55.06
C SER A 853 10.40 16.29 55.58
#